data_AF-A0A554KH97-F1
#
_entry.id   AF-A0A554KH97-F1
#
_cell.length_a   1.000
_cell.length_b   1.000
_cell.length_c   1.000
_cell.angle_alpha   90.00
_cell.angle_beta   90.00
_cell.angle_gamma   90.00
#
_symmetry.space_group_name_H-M   'P 1'
#
loop_
_entity.id
_entity.type
_entity.pdbx_description
1 polymer ?
#
loop_
_entity_poly.entity_id
_entity_poly.type
_entity_poly.pdbx_seq_one_letter_code
_entity_poly.pdbx_strand_id
1 'polypeptide(L)'
;MSMKRMSTDQIRQAYLDFFKERGHAVIPSASLLPDNDPTTLFTGSGMQPMLPYLLGEKHPLGNRIADSQKSFRSVDIEEVGDNRHTTFFEMLGNWSLGDYFKKEQIPWMFEFLTKTIGLDPKRIYVTVFRGNDVIPRDMESVDAWKTVSASTGIDGKDVDFPEKNGMQDGRIFYYDEKKNWWSRAGEPAKMPAGEPGGPDSEMFWDFGAERKLHERSEWKDQPCHVNCDCGRFLEIGNNVFMEYKKTANGFEKLAQQNVDFGGGLERIAAALNDDPDVFFIDVFTPVRELLQSLSGKTYGSDEETMRAFRVIMDHLRAATFLIADGAPPSNRDQGYFTRRLIRRAVRFANAIGIPTNFTSTIAKAYIAEYGKAYPALASQAESIALVLDQEEVQFRQTLQKGEKELSDFLSQHDTIDGGKIFYFYETYGFPRELTEEIVARQGKHIMHPEHFEKAKASHADLSRTAAAGKFAGGLADHSAETTKLHTATHLLNAALRKVLGPHVQQKGSNITAERLRFDFNHPEKMTAEQIEEVERLVNEAITADLPIAYHLTTVDGAKTEGAIGVFDERYGSEVKVYVVGDPASGSGQIFSKEICGGPHVARTGMLGRLTIQKEESCAAGVRRIKAVVEDGPADIETAGESA
;
A
#
# COMPACT_ATOMS: atom_id res chain seq x y z
N MET A 1 32.31 -13.08 20.42
CA MET A 1 31.95 -13.55 19.06
C MET A 1 30.59 -12.96 18.76
N SER A 2 30.52 -11.97 17.86
CA SER A 2 29.25 -11.36 17.45
C SER A 2 28.40 -12.47 16.79
N MET A 3 27.25 -12.82 17.35
CA MET A 3 26.29 -13.65 16.62
C MET A 3 25.97 -12.89 15.33
N LYS A 4 26.16 -13.55 14.19
CA LYS A 4 25.79 -12.98 12.90
C LYS A 4 24.29 -12.70 12.95
N ARG A 5 23.90 -11.42 13.01
CA ARG A 5 22.50 -10.98 13.03
C ARG A 5 21.82 -11.42 11.73
N MET A 6 20.55 -11.81 11.83
CA MET A 6 19.75 -12.23 10.67
C MET A 6 19.62 -11.07 9.67
N SER A 7 19.72 -11.40 8.38
CA SER A 7 19.37 -10.45 7.31
C SER A 7 17.86 -10.25 7.24
N THR A 8 17.41 -9.19 6.57
CA THR A 8 15.98 -8.92 6.38
C THR A 8 15.27 -10.07 5.64
N ASP A 9 15.93 -10.70 4.65
CA ASP A 9 15.40 -11.93 4.00
C ASP A 9 15.28 -13.10 4.97
N GLN A 10 16.24 -13.26 5.89
CA GLN A 10 16.17 -14.31 6.91
C GLN A 10 15.06 -14.06 7.92
N ILE A 11 14.79 -12.81 8.30
CA ILE A 11 13.66 -12.45 9.17
C ILE A 11 12.34 -12.80 8.48
N ARG A 12 12.18 -12.42 7.21
CA ARG A 12 11.01 -12.77 6.38
C ARG A 12 10.79 -14.27 6.36
N GLN A 13 11.82 -15.03 5.97
CA GLN A 13 11.69 -16.48 5.84
C GLN A 13 11.40 -17.14 7.19
N ALA A 14 12.06 -16.72 8.27
CA ALA A 14 11.82 -17.25 9.60
C ALA A 14 10.38 -16.98 10.09
N TYR A 15 9.79 -15.83 9.73
CA TYR A 15 8.40 -15.53 10.02
C TYR A 15 7.44 -16.48 9.28
N LEU A 16 7.64 -16.65 7.97
CA LEU A 16 6.81 -17.55 7.16
C LEU A 16 6.92 -19.01 7.62
N ASP A 17 8.13 -19.48 7.94
CA ASP A 17 8.34 -20.83 8.45
C ASP A 17 7.71 -21.01 9.84
N PHE A 18 7.82 -20.01 10.72
CA PHE A 18 7.24 -20.04 12.06
C PHE A 18 5.72 -20.21 12.06
N PHE A 19 5.02 -19.54 11.14
CA PHE A 19 3.57 -19.68 11.00
C PHE A 19 3.17 -20.92 10.17
N LYS A 20 3.98 -21.32 9.20
CA LYS A 20 3.78 -22.59 8.48
C LYS A 20 3.81 -23.80 9.42
N GLU A 21 4.74 -23.82 10.38
CA GLU A 21 4.81 -24.85 11.42
C GLU A 21 3.57 -24.87 12.33
N ARG A 22 2.82 -23.77 12.39
CA ARG A 22 1.56 -23.61 13.13
C ARG A 22 0.32 -23.86 12.27
N GLY A 23 0.51 -24.38 11.05
CA GLY A 23 -0.58 -24.79 10.16
C GLY A 23 -1.13 -23.64 9.32
N HIS A 24 -0.45 -22.50 9.24
CA HIS A 24 -0.82 -21.43 8.31
C HIS A 24 -0.42 -21.79 6.89
N ALA A 25 -1.32 -21.57 5.93
CA ALA A 25 -0.98 -21.58 4.53
C ALA A 25 -0.21 -20.29 4.19
N VAL A 26 1.03 -20.46 3.72
CA VAL A 26 1.85 -19.33 3.24
C VAL A 26 1.41 -18.98 1.83
N ILE A 27 1.00 -17.74 1.62
CA ILE A 27 0.57 -17.22 0.32
C ILE A 27 1.56 -16.16 -0.20
N PRO A 28 1.66 -15.96 -1.53
CA PRO A 28 2.43 -14.86 -2.07
C PRO A 28 1.77 -13.51 -1.74
N SER A 29 2.60 -12.46 -1.68
CA SER A 29 2.12 -11.08 -1.60
C SER A 29 1.17 -10.75 -2.75
N ALA A 30 0.06 -10.09 -2.44
CA ALA A 30 -0.78 -9.43 -3.44
C ALA A 30 -0.03 -8.26 -4.11
N SER A 31 -0.57 -7.81 -5.24
CA SER A 31 -0.11 -6.63 -5.99
C SER A 31 -0.19 -5.35 -5.14
N LEU A 32 0.75 -4.42 -5.34
CA LEU A 32 0.63 -3.04 -4.86
C LEU A 32 -0.52 -2.29 -5.51
N LEU A 33 -1.01 -2.76 -6.66
CA LEU A 33 -2.21 -2.26 -7.32
C LEU A 33 -3.38 -3.18 -6.97
N PRO A 34 -4.35 -2.73 -6.15
CA PRO A 34 -5.51 -3.53 -5.79
C PRO A 34 -6.31 -3.95 -7.04
N ASP A 35 -6.70 -5.21 -7.10
CA ASP A 35 -7.61 -5.71 -8.11
C ASP A 35 -9.05 -5.38 -7.72
N ASN A 36 -9.74 -4.61 -8.57
CA ASN A 36 -11.17 -4.27 -8.41
C ASN A 36 -11.55 -3.54 -7.10
N ASP A 37 -10.61 -2.84 -6.45
CA ASP A 37 -10.90 -1.98 -5.29
C ASP A 37 -11.18 -0.53 -5.74
N PRO A 38 -12.42 -0.01 -5.61
CA PRO A 38 -12.74 1.38 -5.87
C PRO A 38 -12.01 2.38 -5.00
N THR A 39 -11.56 2.00 -3.81
CA THR A 39 -11.49 2.89 -2.64
C THR A 39 -10.08 3.27 -2.27
N THR A 40 -9.11 2.54 -2.80
CA THR A 40 -7.69 2.81 -2.61
C THR A 40 -6.98 2.69 -3.94
N LEU A 41 -5.92 3.48 -4.11
CA LEU A 41 -5.07 3.39 -5.30
C LEU A 41 -4.00 2.31 -5.17
N PHE A 42 -3.65 1.97 -3.93
CA PHE A 42 -2.55 1.08 -3.60
C PHE A 42 -2.91 0.17 -2.43
N THR A 43 -2.34 -1.03 -2.43
CA THR A 43 -2.40 -1.94 -1.28
C THR A 43 -1.51 -1.39 -0.17
N GLY A 44 -2.12 -0.92 0.92
CA GLY A 44 -1.42 -0.24 2.03
C GLY A 44 -1.16 -1.11 3.27
N SER A 45 -1.72 -2.32 3.31
CA SER A 45 -1.60 -3.28 4.40
C SER A 45 -1.86 -4.72 3.91
N GLY A 46 -1.41 -5.71 4.70
CA GLY A 46 -1.73 -7.13 4.49
C GLY A 46 -3.22 -7.45 4.64
N MET A 47 -3.93 -6.71 5.50
CA MET A 47 -5.36 -6.91 5.74
C MET A 47 -6.21 -6.66 4.49
N GLN A 48 -5.83 -5.70 3.65
CA GLN A 48 -6.63 -5.26 2.51
C GLN A 48 -7.00 -6.41 1.54
N PRO A 49 -6.06 -7.23 1.04
CA PRO A 49 -6.41 -8.41 0.23
C PRO A 49 -7.16 -9.50 1.02
N MET A 50 -7.09 -9.48 2.35
CA MET A 50 -7.75 -10.46 3.22
C MET A 50 -9.17 -10.08 3.62
N LEU A 51 -9.61 -8.86 3.28
CA LEU A 51 -10.87 -8.29 3.77
C LEU A 51 -12.10 -9.17 3.50
N PRO A 52 -12.33 -9.74 2.30
CA PRO A 52 -13.52 -10.57 2.06
C PRO A 52 -13.61 -11.76 3.03
N TYR A 53 -12.46 -12.36 3.36
CA TYR A 53 -12.40 -13.52 4.24
C TYR A 53 -12.58 -13.15 5.71
N LEU A 54 -12.06 -11.99 6.10
CA LEU A 54 -12.30 -11.41 7.43
C LEU A 54 -13.79 -11.06 7.63
N LEU A 55 -14.52 -10.79 6.55
CA LEU A 55 -15.96 -10.55 6.54
C LEU A 55 -16.80 -11.84 6.48
N GLY A 56 -16.17 -13.01 6.45
CA GLY A 56 -16.83 -14.32 6.54
C GLY A 56 -16.80 -15.16 5.26
N GLU A 57 -16.20 -14.68 4.17
CA GLU A 57 -15.90 -15.56 3.03
C GLU A 57 -14.87 -16.63 3.42
N LYS A 58 -14.98 -17.82 2.83
CA LYS A 58 -14.00 -18.88 3.05
C LYS A 58 -12.78 -18.65 2.16
N HIS A 59 -11.59 -18.61 2.76
CA HIS A 59 -10.35 -18.57 2.01
C HIS A 59 -10.04 -19.98 1.44
N PRO A 60 -9.64 -20.12 0.17
CA PRO A 60 -9.46 -21.43 -0.49
C PRO A 60 -8.38 -22.30 0.16
N LEU A 61 -7.42 -21.69 0.84
CA LEU A 61 -6.33 -22.39 1.54
C LEU A 61 -6.59 -22.64 3.03
N GLY A 62 -7.83 -22.44 3.50
CA GLY A 62 -8.24 -22.68 4.89
C GLY A 62 -8.24 -21.43 5.76
N ASN A 63 -8.35 -21.62 7.08
CA ASN A 63 -8.69 -20.55 8.03
C ASN A 63 -7.46 -19.89 8.69
N ARG A 64 -6.24 -20.30 8.31
CA ARG A 64 -4.97 -19.78 8.84
C ARG A 64 -4.08 -19.39 7.67
N ILE A 65 -3.82 -18.10 7.51
CA ILE A 65 -3.08 -17.56 6.35
C ILE A 65 -1.89 -16.75 6.85
N ALA A 66 -0.75 -16.82 6.18
CA ALA A 66 0.41 -15.97 6.47
C ALA A 66 1.10 -15.51 5.18
N ASP A 67 1.66 -14.31 5.19
CA ASP A 67 2.41 -13.76 4.04
C ASP A 67 3.47 -12.71 4.44
N SER A 68 4.11 -12.14 3.42
CA SER A 68 4.89 -10.90 3.50
C SER A 68 4.36 -9.93 2.44
N GLN A 69 3.32 -9.17 2.78
CA GLN A 69 2.63 -8.28 1.86
C GLN A 69 3.46 -7.02 1.55
N LYS A 70 3.81 -6.83 0.28
CA LYS A 70 4.29 -5.55 -0.27
C LYS A 70 3.24 -4.47 -0.01
N SER A 71 3.60 -3.40 0.67
CA SER A 71 2.69 -2.31 1.01
C SER A 71 3.22 -0.98 0.51
N PHE A 72 2.33 -0.11 0.03
CA PHE A 72 2.67 1.26 -0.36
C PHE A 72 1.76 2.28 0.33
N ARG A 73 2.38 3.29 0.97
CA ARG A 73 1.70 4.40 1.64
C ARG A 73 2.09 5.72 0.99
N SER A 74 1.14 6.31 0.27
CA SER A 74 1.34 7.62 -0.38
C SER A 74 1.34 8.80 0.59
N VAL A 75 0.76 8.63 1.77
CA VAL A 75 0.64 9.69 2.78
C VAL A 75 1.99 10.00 3.43
N ASP A 76 2.88 9.00 3.51
CA ASP A 76 4.19 9.10 4.16
C ASP A 76 5.26 9.77 3.25
N ILE A 77 4.95 10.08 1.98
CA ILE A 77 5.92 10.61 0.99
C ILE A 77 6.66 11.86 1.51
N GLU A 78 5.97 12.72 2.27
CA GLU A 78 6.56 13.95 2.78
C GLU A 78 7.38 13.75 4.06
N GLU A 79 7.10 12.69 4.81
CA GLU A 79 7.78 12.30 6.05
C GLU A 79 9.09 11.55 5.75
N VAL A 80 9.14 10.81 4.64
CA VAL A 80 10.36 10.15 4.18
C VAL A 80 11.51 11.13 4.08
N GLY A 81 12.62 10.74 4.69
CA GLY A 81 13.79 11.58 4.98
C GLY A 81 14.12 11.59 6.47
N ASP A 82 13.15 11.28 7.32
CA ASP A 82 13.38 10.94 8.72
C ASP A 82 13.91 9.51 8.91
N ASN A 83 14.12 9.10 10.15
CA ASN A 83 14.77 7.83 10.47
C ASN A 83 13.87 6.59 10.42
N ARG A 84 12.56 6.69 10.09
CA ARG A 84 11.63 5.55 10.26
C ARG A 84 10.48 5.43 9.26
N HIS A 85 10.18 6.47 8.49
CA HIS A 85 9.12 6.44 7.49
C HIS A 85 9.66 5.98 6.13
N THR A 86 8.89 5.12 5.49
CA THR A 86 9.16 4.56 4.16
C THR A 86 7.86 4.53 3.36
N THR A 87 7.90 4.85 2.07
CA THR A 87 6.71 4.79 1.22
C THR A 87 6.37 3.37 0.80
N PHE A 88 7.38 2.52 0.59
CA PHE A 88 7.25 1.09 0.37
C PHE A 88 7.83 0.35 1.55
N PHE A 89 7.17 -0.72 2.00
CA PHE A 89 7.67 -1.62 3.03
C PHE A 89 6.98 -2.98 2.91
N GLU A 90 7.50 -3.97 3.61
CA GLU A 90 6.84 -5.27 3.73
C GLU A 90 6.14 -5.40 5.07
N MET A 91 4.85 -5.74 5.00
CA MET A 91 4.03 -6.05 6.16
C MET A 91 3.94 -7.57 6.27
N LEU A 92 4.64 -8.15 7.25
CA LEU A 92 4.48 -9.54 7.64
C LEU A 92 3.06 -9.73 8.18
N GLY A 93 2.32 -10.66 7.60
CA GLY A 93 0.91 -10.87 7.90
C GLY A 93 0.64 -12.26 8.44
N ASN A 94 -0.24 -12.36 9.43
CA ASN A 94 -0.90 -13.62 9.75
C ASN A 94 -2.38 -13.38 10.09
N TRP A 95 -3.24 -14.25 9.60
CA TRP A 95 -4.69 -14.14 9.78
C TRP A 95 -5.27 -15.42 10.37
N SER A 96 -6.09 -15.22 11.40
CA SER A 96 -7.03 -16.22 11.89
C SER A 96 -8.41 -15.87 11.38
N LEU A 97 -8.99 -16.75 10.57
CA LEU A 97 -10.34 -16.61 10.02
C LEU A 97 -11.30 -17.47 10.84
N GLY A 98 -11.52 -17.07 12.10
CA GLY A 98 -12.41 -17.79 13.02
C GLY A 98 -11.82 -19.02 13.71
N ASP A 99 -10.50 -19.14 13.80
CA ASP A 99 -9.86 -20.37 14.30
C ASP A 99 -9.18 -20.20 15.68
N TYR A 100 -8.19 -19.30 15.78
CA TYR A 100 -7.54 -18.92 17.05
C TYR A 100 -7.70 -17.42 17.33
N PHE A 101 -7.36 -16.98 18.55
CA PHE A 101 -7.54 -15.57 18.94
C PHE A 101 -6.38 -15.06 19.81
N LYS A 102 -6.67 -14.19 20.78
CA LYS A 102 -5.68 -13.52 21.66
C LYS A 102 -4.75 -14.50 22.40
N LYS A 103 -5.31 -15.61 22.90
CA LYS A 103 -4.59 -16.59 23.73
C LYS A 103 -3.47 -17.31 23.00
N GLU A 104 -3.61 -17.50 21.69
CA GLU A 104 -2.58 -18.10 20.84
C GLU A 104 -1.70 -17.02 20.21
N GLN A 105 -2.32 -15.97 19.65
CA GLN A 105 -1.62 -14.93 18.90
C GLN A 105 -0.55 -14.22 19.73
N ILE A 106 -0.89 -13.77 20.94
CA ILE A 106 0.04 -12.98 21.78
C ILE A 106 1.28 -13.81 22.17
N PRO A 107 1.14 -15.06 22.70
CA PRO A 107 2.29 -15.91 22.93
C PRO A 107 3.10 -16.24 21.68
N TRP A 108 2.47 -16.47 20.53
CA TRP A 108 3.19 -16.72 19.28
C TRP A 108 4.01 -15.53 18.82
N MET A 109 3.45 -14.31 18.87
CA MET A 109 4.21 -13.11 18.51
C MET A 109 5.36 -12.84 19.47
N PHE A 110 5.13 -13.02 20.77
CA PHE A 110 6.20 -12.87 21.76
C PHE A 110 7.31 -13.93 21.56
N GLU A 111 6.94 -15.18 21.29
CA GLU A 111 7.87 -16.27 20.97
C GLU A 111 8.68 -15.96 19.71
N PHE A 112 8.02 -15.51 18.64
CA PHE A 112 8.69 -15.14 17.40
C PHE A 112 9.73 -14.03 17.65
N LEU A 113 9.33 -12.93 18.28
CA LEU A 113 10.23 -11.80 18.52
C LEU A 113 11.41 -12.16 19.44
N THR A 114 11.16 -12.93 20.51
CA THR A 114 12.18 -13.19 21.54
C THR A 114 13.03 -14.44 21.28
N LYS A 115 12.44 -15.52 20.76
CA LYS A 115 13.14 -16.79 20.57
C LYS A 115 13.61 -16.99 19.12
N THR A 116 12.75 -16.67 18.15
CA THR A 116 13.10 -16.86 16.73
C THR A 116 14.03 -15.75 16.25
N ILE A 117 13.66 -14.49 16.50
CA ILE A 117 14.46 -13.33 16.10
C ILE A 117 15.56 -13.01 17.12
N GLY A 118 15.33 -13.28 18.40
CA GLY A 118 16.34 -13.06 19.45
C GLY A 118 16.33 -11.65 20.05
N LEU A 119 15.22 -10.92 19.97
CA LEU A 119 15.08 -9.62 20.61
C LEU A 119 15.06 -9.75 22.13
N ASP A 120 15.72 -8.81 22.84
CA ASP A 120 15.71 -8.77 24.30
C ASP A 120 14.29 -8.41 24.79
N PRO A 121 13.59 -9.29 25.52
CA PRO A 121 12.24 -9.02 26.01
C PRO A 121 12.16 -7.78 26.91
N LYS A 122 13.27 -7.34 27.55
CA LYS A 122 13.30 -6.13 28.39
C LYS A 122 13.12 -4.83 27.61
N ARG A 123 13.33 -4.86 26.31
CA ARG A 123 13.18 -3.74 25.39
C ARG A 123 11.85 -3.78 24.63
N ILE A 124 11.04 -4.83 24.82
CA ILE A 124 9.71 -4.95 24.23
C ILE A 124 8.68 -4.31 25.17
N TYR A 125 7.85 -3.44 24.61
CA TYR A 125 6.74 -2.77 25.28
C TYR A 125 5.48 -2.97 24.45
N VAL A 126 4.31 -2.99 25.09
CA VAL A 126 3.05 -3.26 24.39
C VAL A 126 1.96 -2.27 24.76
N THR A 127 1.06 -2.02 23.81
CA THR A 127 -0.13 -1.20 24.02
C THR A 127 -1.39 -2.05 23.92
N VAL A 128 -2.47 -1.61 24.56
CA VAL A 128 -3.76 -2.32 24.62
C VAL A 128 -4.91 -1.31 24.70
N PHE A 129 -6.08 -1.72 24.21
CA PHE A 129 -7.27 -0.88 24.23
C PHE A 129 -7.75 -0.57 25.66
N ARG A 130 -7.82 0.72 25.99
CA ARG A 130 -8.26 1.26 27.31
C ARG A 130 -9.73 0.97 27.62
N GLY A 131 -10.55 0.76 26.58
CA GLY A 131 -12.01 0.75 26.70
C GLY A 131 -12.60 2.15 26.65
N ASN A 132 -13.93 2.22 26.50
CA ASN A 132 -14.73 3.43 26.58
C ASN A 132 -16.10 3.12 27.22
N ASP A 133 -17.04 4.06 27.14
CA ASP A 133 -18.36 3.93 27.76
C ASP A 133 -19.19 2.74 27.23
N VAL A 134 -18.88 2.24 26.03
CA VAL A 134 -19.67 1.21 25.34
C VAL A 134 -18.91 -0.11 25.22
N ILE A 135 -17.59 -0.05 25.05
CA ILE A 135 -16.73 -1.22 24.81
C ILE A 135 -15.76 -1.36 25.98
N PRO A 136 -15.71 -2.53 26.64
CA PRO A 136 -14.85 -2.73 27.79
C PRO A 136 -13.37 -2.66 27.39
N ARG A 137 -12.53 -2.41 28.40
CA ARG A 137 -11.08 -2.56 28.31
C ARG A 137 -10.68 -3.97 27.88
N ASP A 138 -9.64 -4.07 27.07
CA ASP A 138 -9.14 -5.37 26.59
C ASP A 138 -8.28 -6.09 27.64
N MET A 139 -8.94 -6.60 28.69
CA MET A 139 -8.27 -7.33 29.76
C MET A 139 -7.72 -8.69 29.31
N GLU A 140 -8.28 -9.29 28.26
CA GLU A 140 -7.79 -10.58 27.75
C GLU A 140 -6.37 -10.44 27.16
N SER A 141 -6.13 -9.37 26.39
CA SER A 141 -4.78 -9.07 25.89
C SER A 141 -3.83 -8.70 27.03
N VAL A 142 -4.27 -7.94 28.03
CA VAL A 142 -3.46 -7.61 29.22
C VAL A 142 -2.98 -8.87 29.94
N ASP A 143 -3.89 -9.81 30.21
CA ASP A 143 -3.57 -11.04 30.93
C ASP A 143 -2.62 -11.95 30.14
N ALA A 144 -2.80 -12.03 28.81
CA ALA A 144 -1.89 -12.74 27.93
C ALA A 144 -0.49 -12.12 27.93
N TRP A 145 -0.39 -10.79 27.83
CA TRP A 145 0.88 -10.06 27.87
C TRP A 145 1.61 -10.18 29.21
N LYS A 146 0.87 -10.13 30.34
CA LYS A 146 1.41 -10.40 31.67
C LYS A 146 1.98 -11.80 31.78
N THR A 147 1.27 -12.79 31.23
CA THR A 147 1.70 -14.20 31.25
C THR A 147 3.02 -14.39 30.50
N VAL A 148 3.13 -13.86 29.28
CA VAL A 148 4.36 -14.01 28.48
C VAL A 148 5.52 -13.20 29.06
N SER A 149 5.26 -12.00 29.61
CA SER A 149 6.29 -11.19 30.30
C SER A 149 6.85 -11.91 31.51
N ALA A 150 5.98 -12.48 32.36
CA ALA A 150 6.38 -13.23 33.55
C ALA A 150 7.24 -14.46 33.20
N SER A 151 7.00 -15.10 32.05
CA SER A 151 7.82 -16.23 31.58
C SER A 151 9.29 -15.88 31.32
N THR A 152 9.61 -14.58 31.21
CA THR A 152 10.97 -14.04 31.05
C THR A 152 11.49 -13.30 32.28
N GLY A 153 10.76 -13.37 33.40
CA GLY A 153 11.13 -12.69 34.65
C GLY A 153 10.88 -11.18 34.64
N ILE A 154 10.05 -10.68 33.71
CA ILE A 154 9.67 -9.27 33.62
C ILE A 154 8.32 -9.08 34.30
N ASP A 155 8.23 -8.10 35.20
CA ASP A 155 6.96 -7.67 35.76
C ASP A 155 6.12 -6.94 34.71
N GLY A 156 4.98 -7.52 34.34
CA GLY A 156 4.05 -7.00 33.34
C GLY A 156 3.18 -5.85 33.86
N LYS A 157 3.77 -4.87 34.54
CA LYS A 157 3.05 -3.73 35.11
C LYS A 157 2.31 -2.96 34.02
N ASP A 158 1.00 -2.85 34.15
CA ASP A 158 0.15 -2.08 33.24
C ASP A 158 -0.07 -0.64 33.73
N VAL A 159 -0.09 0.31 32.80
CA VAL A 159 -0.13 1.75 33.07
C VAL A 159 -1.20 2.41 32.22
N ASP A 160 -2.05 3.21 32.88
CA ASP A 160 -3.10 3.99 32.24
C ASP A 160 -2.71 5.47 32.11
N PHE A 161 -3.27 6.12 31.09
CA PHE A 161 -2.98 7.51 30.71
C PHE A 161 -1.48 7.84 30.59
N PRO A 162 -0.65 7.02 29.92
CA PRO A 162 0.78 7.31 29.78
C PRO A 162 1.05 8.59 28.97
N GLU A 163 0.13 9.03 28.12
CA GLU A 163 0.20 10.33 27.44
C GLU A 163 0.18 11.53 28.40
N LYS A 164 -0.25 11.32 29.65
CA LYS A 164 -0.24 12.34 30.72
C LYS A 164 0.82 12.08 31.77
N ASN A 165 1.06 10.79 32.08
CA ASN A 165 1.82 10.38 33.27
C ASN A 165 3.19 9.76 32.93
N GLY A 166 3.49 9.55 31.65
CA GLY A 166 4.72 8.92 31.18
C GLY A 166 4.81 7.41 31.48
N MET A 167 6.03 6.86 31.41
CA MET A 167 6.27 5.41 31.46
C MET A 167 5.92 4.73 32.79
N GLN A 168 6.11 5.38 33.95
CA GLN A 168 5.82 4.83 35.29
C GLN A 168 6.32 3.39 35.55
N ASP A 169 7.50 3.03 35.01
CA ASP A 169 8.05 1.65 35.02
C ASP A 169 7.13 0.58 34.41
N GLY A 170 6.15 0.98 33.60
CA GLY A 170 5.19 0.09 32.95
C GLY A 170 5.78 -0.72 31.79
N ARG A 171 5.07 -1.78 31.42
CA ARG A 171 5.33 -2.65 30.27
C ARG A 171 4.14 -2.73 29.31
N ILE A 172 2.94 -2.60 29.85
CA ILE A 172 1.67 -2.69 29.12
C ILE A 172 0.96 -1.34 29.26
N PHE A 173 0.55 -0.73 28.17
CA PHE A 173 0.07 0.66 28.17
C PHE A 173 -1.31 0.80 27.55
N TYR A 174 -2.25 1.39 28.29
CA TYR A 174 -3.61 1.60 27.78
C TYR A 174 -3.69 2.88 26.95
N TYR A 175 -4.23 2.78 25.73
CA TYR A 175 -4.65 3.94 24.94
C TYR A 175 -6.10 3.85 24.46
N ASP A 176 -6.67 5.00 24.09
CA ASP A 176 -8.06 5.14 23.66
C ASP A 176 -8.30 4.59 22.24
N GLU A 177 -9.53 4.71 21.77
CA GLU A 177 -9.95 4.26 20.43
C GLU A 177 -9.27 4.99 19.25
N LYS A 178 -8.50 6.06 19.49
CA LYS A 178 -7.72 6.69 18.41
C LYS A 178 -6.40 5.99 18.15
N LYS A 179 -5.95 5.18 19.10
CA LYS A 179 -4.66 4.50 19.06
C LYS A 179 -4.79 2.98 19.09
N ASN A 180 -5.65 2.42 19.93
CA ASN A 180 -5.79 0.97 20.08
C ASN A 180 -7.17 0.44 19.70
N TRP A 181 -7.72 0.93 18.60
CA TRP A 181 -8.93 0.38 17.99
C TRP A 181 -8.79 0.36 16.48
N TRP A 182 -9.24 -0.72 15.87
CA TRP A 182 -9.28 -0.85 14.43
C TRP A 182 -10.69 -1.10 13.92
N SER A 183 -11.08 -0.35 12.90
CA SER A 183 -12.20 -0.65 12.00
C SER A 183 -11.97 0.07 10.68
N ARG A 184 -12.67 -0.33 9.61
CA ARG A 184 -12.56 0.38 8.31
C ARG A 184 -13.06 1.83 8.38
N ALA A 185 -13.95 2.12 9.32
CA ALA A 185 -14.55 3.44 9.51
C ALA A 185 -13.83 4.28 10.58
N GLY A 186 -12.69 3.79 11.10
CA GLY A 186 -11.93 4.43 12.17
C GLY A 186 -12.53 4.17 13.56
N GLU A 187 -12.75 5.23 14.32
CA GLU A 187 -13.22 5.14 15.71
C GLU A 187 -14.59 4.44 15.84
N PRO A 188 -14.86 3.72 16.95
CA PRO A 188 -16.12 3.00 17.18
C PRO A 188 -17.39 3.85 16.99
N ALA A 189 -17.33 5.14 17.32
CA ALA A 189 -18.45 6.06 17.17
C ALA A 189 -18.82 6.34 15.70
N LYS A 190 -17.85 6.19 14.79
CA LYS A 190 -18.00 6.47 13.35
C LYS A 190 -18.35 5.22 12.53
N MET A 191 -18.31 4.04 13.16
CA MET A 191 -18.64 2.77 12.50
C MET A 191 -20.12 2.73 12.05
N PRO A 192 -20.39 2.44 10.76
CA PRO A 192 -21.74 2.13 10.28
C PRO A 192 -22.29 0.87 10.93
N ALA A 193 -23.62 0.74 11.05
CA ALA A 193 -24.23 -0.51 11.48
C ALA A 193 -23.88 -1.64 10.49
N GLY A 194 -23.50 -2.80 11.02
CA GLY A 194 -23.01 -3.93 10.23
C GLY A 194 -21.49 -4.06 10.21
N GLU A 195 -20.76 -2.98 10.50
CA GLU A 195 -19.31 -2.90 10.38
C GLU A 195 -18.59 -3.69 11.49
N PRO A 196 -17.61 -4.55 11.15
CA PRO A 196 -16.75 -5.17 12.16
C PRO A 196 -15.62 -4.23 12.60
N GLY A 197 -15.19 -4.41 13.84
CA GLY A 197 -14.05 -3.70 14.42
C GLY A 197 -13.59 -4.38 15.70
N GLY A 198 -12.48 -3.93 16.25
CA GLY A 198 -11.93 -4.58 17.42
C GLY A 198 -10.82 -3.82 18.13
N PRO A 199 -10.53 -4.22 19.38
CA PRO A 199 -9.37 -3.72 20.09
C PRO A 199 -8.11 -4.14 19.36
N ASP A 200 -7.09 -3.32 19.58
CA ASP A 200 -5.80 -3.48 18.95
C ASP A 200 -4.69 -3.52 20.00
N SER A 201 -3.64 -4.30 19.75
CA SER A 201 -2.50 -4.44 20.65
C SER A 201 -1.18 -4.42 19.89
N GLU A 202 -0.49 -3.29 20.01
CA GLU A 202 0.75 -3.01 19.28
C GLU A 202 1.97 -3.39 20.13
N MET A 203 3.07 -3.75 19.46
CA MET A 203 4.36 -4.08 20.04
C MET A 203 5.40 -3.06 19.62
N PHE A 204 6.16 -2.56 20.59
CA PHE A 204 7.18 -1.53 20.41
C PHE A 204 8.54 -2.00 20.88
N TRP A 205 9.57 -1.59 20.14
CA TRP A 205 10.97 -1.70 20.54
C TRP A 205 11.45 -0.39 21.17
N ASP A 206 12.13 -0.49 22.32
CA ASP A 206 12.79 0.65 22.98
C ASP A 206 14.27 0.73 22.61
N PHE A 207 14.64 1.78 21.86
CA PHE A 207 16.04 2.09 21.56
C PHE A 207 16.82 2.64 22.76
N GLY A 208 16.17 2.84 23.90
CA GLY A 208 16.80 3.14 25.17
C GLY A 208 16.85 4.63 25.53
N ALA A 209 16.51 4.91 26.79
CA ALA A 209 16.56 6.26 27.35
C ALA A 209 17.99 6.83 27.37
N GLU A 210 19.00 5.97 27.45
CA GLU A 210 20.41 6.35 27.42
C GLU A 210 20.82 7.10 26.14
N ARG A 211 20.12 6.86 25.03
CA ARG A 211 20.34 7.56 23.75
C ARG A 211 19.78 8.98 23.76
N LYS A 212 19.05 9.40 24.80
CA LYS A 212 18.46 10.74 24.94
C LYS A 212 17.71 11.22 23.70
N LEU A 213 17.01 10.31 23.01
CA LEU A 213 16.26 10.63 21.79
C LEU A 213 15.10 11.56 22.11
N HIS A 214 14.43 11.31 23.24
CA HIS A 214 13.32 12.14 23.69
C HIS A 214 13.74 13.57 24.02
N GLU A 215 14.78 13.72 24.83
CA GLU A 215 15.30 15.00 25.31
C GLU A 215 15.91 15.86 24.20
N ARG A 216 16.26 15.25 23.07
CA ARG A 216 16.75 15.94 21.86
C ARG A 216 15.67 16.19 20.82
N SER A 217 14.45 15.73 21.05
CA SER A 217 13.32 15.92 20.14
C SER A 217 12.50 17.16 20.50
N GLU A 218 11.56 17.51 19.63
CA GLU A 218 10.55 18.55 19.87
C GLU A 218 9.59 18.19 21.03
N TRP A 219 9.57 16.92 21.44
CA TRP A 219 8.71 16.38 22.49
C TRP A 219 9.33 16.43 23.89
N LYS A 220 10.54 16.98 24.06
CA LYS A 220 11.30 16.99 25.32
C LYS A 220 10.57 17.54 26.55
N ASP A 221 9.58 18.41 26.35
CA ASP A 221 8.82 19.10 27.40
C ASP A 221 7.51 18.36 27.74
N GLN A 222 7.27 17.21 27.11
CA GLN A 222 6.11 16.35 27.33
C GLN A 222 6.54 15.01 27.94
N PRO A 223 5.67 14.29 28.68
CA PRO A 223 6.02 12.97 29.20
C PRO A 223 6.40 12.00 28.08
N CYS A 224 7.55 11.34 28.19
CA CYS A 224 7.91 10.24 27.30
C CYS A 224 7.04 9.01 27.59
N HIS A 225 6.47 8.44 26.53
CA HIS A 225 5.65 7.23 26.57
C HIS A 225 5.83 6.39 25.29
N VAL A 226 5.24 5.19 25.26
CA VAL A 226 5.42 4.23 24.17
C VAL A 226 4.97 4.78 22.80
N ASN A 227 3.77 5.37 22.72
CA ASN A 227 3.25 6.00 21.49
C ASN A 227 3.77 7.44 21.26
N CYS A 228 4.95 7.80 21.79
CA CYS A 228 5.51 9.15 21.64
C CYS A 228 6.37 9.23 20.37
N ASP A 229 6.21 10.29 19.58
CA ASP A 229 6.93 10.46 18.30
C ASP A 229 8.42 10.86 18.46
N CYS A 230 8.93 10.87 19.69
CA CYS A 230 10.28 11.32 20.01
C CYS A 230 11.42 10.42 19.47
N GLY A 231 11.10 9.25 18.91
CA GLY A 231 12.05 8.34 18.29
C GLY A 231 12.72 7.34 19.19
N ARG A 232 12.42 7.36 20.50
CA ARG A 232 12.85 6.31 21.42
C ARG A 232 12.18 4.97 21.14
N PHE A 233 10.89 4.99 20.84
CA PHE A 233 10.11 3.78 20.59
C PHE A 233 9.80 3.64 19.10
N LEU A 234 9.80 2.41 18.62
CA LEU A 234 9.39 2.05 17.27
C LEU A 234 8.41 0.89 17.32
N GLU A 235 7.22 1.10 16.78
CA GLU A 235 6.22 0.05 16.60
C GLU A 235 6.73 -0.97 15.57
N ILE A 236 6.89 -2.23 15.99
CA ILE A 236 7.42 -3.32 15.17
C ILE A 236 6.35 -4.31 14.70
N GLY A 237 5.16 -4.27 15.29
CA GLY A 237 4.02 -5.01 14.79
C GLY A 237 2.76 -4.81 15.61
N ASN A 238 1.65 -5.24 15.05
CA ASN A 238 0.34 -4.92 15.58
C ASN A 238 -0.65 -6.09 15.47
N ASN A 239 -1.38 -6.37 16.55
CA ASN A 239 -2.41 -7.42 16.58
C ASN A 239 -3.80 -6.81 16.68
N VAL A 240 -4.51 -6.76 15.55
CA VAL A 240 -5.91 -6.38 15.51
C VAL A 240 -6.78 -7.60 15.82
N PHE A 241 -7.62 -7.48 16.85
CA PHE A 241 -8.52 -8.52 17.29
C PHE A 241 -9.96 -8.17 16.90
N MET A 242 -10.38 -8.51 15.69
CA MET A 242 -11.74 -8.22 15.22
C MET A 242 -12.76 -9.00 16.06
N GLU A 243 -13.38 -8.30 17.00
CA GLU A 243 -14.19 -8.89 18.07
C GLU A 243 -15.64 -8.44 18.02
N TYR A 244 -15.90 -7.23 17.52
CA TYR A 244 -17.18 -6.56 17.64
C TYR A 244 -17.77 -6.24 16.26
N LYS A 245 -19.10 -6.23 16.20
CA LYS A 245 -19.90 -5.71 15.09
C LYS A 245 -20.74 -4.55 15.61
N LYS A 246 -20.74 -3.44 14.88
CA LYS A 246 -21.62 -2.32 15.18
C LYS A 246 -23.07 -2.69 14.87
N THR A 247 -23.97 -2.40 15.79
CA THR A 247 -25.42 -2.52 15.59
C THR A 247 -26.10 -1.16 15.73
N ALA A 248 -27.38 -1.06 15.39
CA ALA A 248 -28.16 0.18 15.56
C ALA A 248 -28.19 0.67 17.02
N ASN A 249 -28.03 -0.24 17.98
CA ASN A 249 -28.16 0.04 19.42
C ASN A 249 -26.84 -0.05 20.20
N GLY A 250 -25.69 -0.27 19.52
CA GLY A 250 -24.40 -0.42 20.19
C GLY A 250 -23.46 -1.37 19.46
N PHE A 251 -22.90 -2.32 20.19
CA PHE A 251 -21.97 -3.33 19.68
C PHE A 251 -22.34 -4.72 20.18
N GLU A 252 -22.18 -5.72 19.32
CA GLU A 252 -22.30 -7.14 19.65
C GLU A 252 -21.00 -7.88 19.29
N LYS A 253 -20.76 -9.06 19.86
CA LYS A 253 -19.60 -9.87 19.46
C LYS A 253 -19.82 -10.49 18.08
N LEU A 254 -18.77 -10.53 17.28
CA LEU A 254 -18.77 -11.24 16.00
C LEU A 254 -18.92 -12.75 16.24
N ALA A 255 -19.74 -13.41 15.40
CA ALA A 255 -19.84 -14.87 15.39
C ALA A 255 -18.52 -15.53 15.00
N GLN A 256 -17.77 -14.89 14.10
CA GLN A 256 -16.43 -15.26 13.69
C GLN A 256 -15.47 -14.17 14.16
N GLN A 257 -14.77 -14.41 15.27
CA GLN A 257 -13.71 -13.50 15.73
C GLN A 257 -12.43 -13.78 14.93
N ASN A 258 -11.79 -12.72 14.44
CA ASN A 258 -10.62 -12.85 13.57
C ASN A 258 -9.39 -12.19 14.20
N VAL A 259 -8.23 -12.71 13.85
CA VAL A 259 -6.94 -12.05 14.11
C VAL A 259 -6.43 -11.50 12.79
N ASP A 260 -6.04 -10.24 12.81
CA ASP A 260 -5.30 -9.57 11.74
C ASP A 260 -4.01 -9.02 12.33
N PHE A 261 -2.89 -9.68 12.03
CA PHE A 261 -1.57 -9.21 12.45
C PHE A 261 -0.86 -8.52 11.29
N GLY A 262 -0.24 -7.37 11.58
CA GLY A 262 0.66 -6.67 10.68
C GLY A 262 1.98 -6.29 11.36
N GLY A 263 3.09 -6.86 10.91
CA GLY A 263 4.44 -6.59 11.39
C GLY A 263 5.31 -5.89 10.34
N GLY A 264 5.95 -4.78 10.70
CA GLY A 264 6.86 -4.09 9.76
C GLY A 264 8.19 -4.84 9.66
N LEU A 265 8.45 -5.51 8.54
CA LEU A 265 9.67 -6.31 8.35
C LEU A 265 10.93 -5.46 8.55
N GLU A 266 11.00 -4.29 7.92
CA GLU A 266 12.11 -3.34 8.05
C GLU A 266 12.28 -2.83 9.49
N ARG A 267 11.18 -2.65 10.22
CA ARG A 267 11.22 -2.18 11.60
C ARG A 267 11.69 -3.26 12.57
N ILE A 268 11.32 -4.52 12.33
CA ILE A 268 11.86 -5.67 13.08
C ILE A 268 13.37 -5.80 12.82
N ALA A 269 13.82 -5.63 11.58
CA ALA A 269 15.25 -5.62 11.24
C ALA A 269 16.01 -4.47 11.95
N ALA A 270 15.42 -3.27 12.00
CA ALA A 270 15.98 -2.14 12.74
C ALA A 270 16.07 -2.41 14.26
N ALA A 271 15.03 -3.02 14.84
CA ALA A 271 15.02 -3.45 16.24
C ALA A 271 16.09 -4.50 16.54
N LEU A 272 16.28 -5.50 15.66
CA LEU A 272 17.33 -6.51 15.80
C LEU A 272 18.74 -5.90 15.69
N ASN A 273 18.87 -4.86 14.87
CA ASN A 273 20.10 -4.08 14.78
C ASN A 273 20.32 -3.17 15.99
N ASP A 274 19.27 -2.92 16.78
CA ASP A 274 19.21 -1.89 17.82
C ASP A 274 19.65 -0.52 17.28
N ASP A 275 19.17 -0.18 16.07
CA ASP A 275 19.44 1.10 15.43
C ASP A 275 18.12 1.83 15.14
N PRO A 276 17.91 3.07 15.64
CA PRO A 276 16.69 3.82 15.40
C PRO A 276 16.51 4.24 13.94
N ASP A 277 17.54 4.19 13.11
CA ASP A 277 17.45 4.53 11.70
C ASP A 277 17.24 3.27 10.84
N VAL A 278 16.00 3.11 10.36
CA VAL A 278 15.59 1.95 9.55
C VAL A 278 16.38 1.83 8.24
N PHE A 279 17.04 2.91 7.80
CA PHE A 279 17.86 2.91 6.61
C PHE A 279 19.25 2.29 6.81
N PHE A 280 19.61 1.86 8.02
CA PHE A 280 20.83 1.08 8.29
C PHE A 280 20.68 -0.43 8.11
N ILE A 281 19.46 -0.95 7.88
CA ILE A 281 19.27 -2.38 7.64
C ILE A 281 19.92 -2.84 6.32
N ASP A 282 20.05 -4.15 6.15
CA ASP A 282 20.79 -4.77 5.04
C ASP A 282 20.20 -4.45 3.67
N VAL A 283 18.87 -4.36 3.52
CA VAL A 283 18.23 -4.09 2.21
C VAL A 283 18.65 -2.76 1.58
N PHE A 284 19.09 -1.80 2.40
CA PHE A 284 19.55 -0.49 1.94
C PHE A 284 21.06 -0.43 1.73
N THR A 285 21.82 -1.42 2.21
CA THR A 285 23.28 -1.36 2.23
C THR A 285 23.89 -1.24 0.82
N PRO A 286 23.51 -2.06 -0.18
CA PRO A 286 24.08 -1.95 -1.52
C PRO A 286 23.79 -0.58 -2.16
N VAL A 287 22.57 -0.07 -1.99
CA VAL A 287 22.16 1.22 -2.54
C VAL A 287 22.85 2.37 -1.82
N ARG A 288 22.97 2.31 -0.50
CA ARG A 288 23.70 3.29 0.30
C ARG A 288 25.15 3.38 -0.17
N GLU A 289 25.83 2.25 -0.36
CA GLU A 289 27.21 2.21 -0.87
C GLU A 289 27.34 2.80 -2.28
N LEU A 290 26.41 2.48 -3.18
CA LEU A 290 26.34 3.08 -4.51
C LEU A 290 26.16 4.61 -4.44
N LEU A 291 25.24 5.10 -3.61
CA LEU A 291 25.01 6.53 -3.44
C LEU A 291 26.24 7.25 -2.86
N GLN A 292 26.96 6.64 -1.91
CA GLN A 292 28.22 7.20 -1.40
C GLN A 292 29.27 7.28 -2.51
N SER A 293 29.41 6.22 -3.31
CA SER A 293 30.35 6.20 -4.44
C SER A 293 30.01 7.23 -5.51
N LEU A 294 28.73 7.45 -5.80
CA LEU A 294 28.27 8.37 -6.84
C LEU A 294 28.30 9.84 -6.41
N SER A 295 28.03 10.12 -5.13
CA SER A 295 27.99 11.48 -4.58
C SER A 295 29.33 11.95 -4.02
N GLY A 296 30.21 11.03 -3.63
CA GLY A 296 31.40 11.33 -2.82
C GLY A 296 31.07 11.73 -1.37
N LYS A 297 29.79 11.69 -0.97
CA LYS A 297 29.34 11.98 0.41
C LYS A 297 29.20 10.69 1.22
N THR A 298 29.31 10.82 2.55
CA THR A 298 29.15 9.68 3.48
C THR A 298 27.79 9.76 4.14
N TYR A 299 27.06 8.64 4.19
CA TYR A 299 25.81 8.57 4.92
C TYR A 299 26.06 8.77 6.42
N GLY A 300 25.36 9.71 7.05
CA GLY A 300 25.59 10.08 8.46
C GLY A 300 26.53 11.25 8.67
N SER A 301 27.07 11.89 7.62
CA SER A 301 27.94 13.06 7.76
C SER A 301 27.22 14.29 8.32
N ASP A 302 25.98 14.49 7.89
CA ASP A 302 25.13 15.61 8.25
C ASP A 302 23.66 15.28 7.92
N GLU A 303 22.73 16.00 8.55
CA GLU A 303 21.28 15.77 8.43
C GLU A 303 20.75 15.94 6.99
N GLU A 304 21.28 16.90 6.23
CA GLU A 304 20.81 17.17 4.87
C GLU A 304 21.20 16.03 3.92
N THR A 305 22.46 15.60 4.00
CA THR A 305 22.96 14.44 3.27
C THR A 305 22.22 13.17 3.66
N MET A 306 22.01 12.92 4.97
CA MET A 306 21.21 11.77 5.42
C MET A 306 19.81 11.79 4.84
N ARG A 307 19.12 12.94 4.93
CA ARG A 307 17.77 13.11 4.38
C ARG A 307 17.74 12.81 2.89
N ALA A 308 18.68 13.34 2.11
CA ALA A 308 18.76 13.09 0.67
C ALA A 308 18.94 11.60 0.37
N PHE A 309 19.87 10.93 1.05
CA PHE A 309 20.11 9.49 0.89
C PHE A 309 18.86 8.66 1.21
N ARG A 310 18.19 8.93 2.34
CA ARG A 310 16.97 8.22 2.75
C ARG A 310 15.86 8.36 1.71
N VAL A 311 15.63 9.58 1.21
CA VAL A 311 14.63 9.81 0.16
C VAL A 311 14.97 9.07 -1.13
N ILE A 312 16.22 9.10 -1.58
CA ILE A 312 16.63 8.41 -2.82
C ILE A 312 16.46 6.89 -2.68
N MET A 313 16.92 6.32 -1.56
CA MET A 313 16.80 4.90 -1.25
C MET A 313 15.34 4.44 -1.25
N ASP A 314 14.50 5.08 -0.41
CA ASP A 314 13.09 4.71 -0.29
C ASP A 314 12.34 4.85 -1.62
N HIS A 315 12.44 6.02 -2.26
CA HIS A 315 11.59 6.32 -3.41
C HIS A 315 11.95 5.51 -4.65
N LEU A 316 13.24 5.21 -4.87
CA LEU A 316 13.64 4.33 -5.98
C LEU A 316 13.32 2.87 -5.70
N ARG A 317 13.34 2.44 -4.42
CA ARG A 317 12.80 1.13 -4.03
C ARG A 317 11.32 1.04 -4.37
N ALA A 318 10.53 1.99 -3.88
CA ALA A 318 9.08 2.05 -4.13
C ALA A 318 8.74 2.11 -5.63
N ALA A 319 9.42 2.98 -6.39
CA ALA A 319 9.21 3.10 -7.84
C ALA A 319 9.54 1.79 -8.58
N THR A 320 10.60 1.07 -8.18
CA THR A 320 10.97 -0.23 -8.76
C THR A 320 9.83 -1.24 -8.62
N PHE A 321 9.26 -1.36 -7.42
CA PHE A 321 8.13 -2.27 -7.17
C PHE A 321 6.83 -1.82 -7.84
N LEU A 322 6.52 -0.52 -7.85
CA LEU A 322 5.34 0.02 -8.53
C LEU A 322 5.38 -0.23 -10.04
N ILE A 323 6.53 -0.06 -10.68
CA ILE A 323 6.68 -0.36 -12.11
C ILE A 323 6.48 -1.86 -12.36
N ALA A 324 7.05 -2.71 -11.51
CA ALA A 324 6.92 -4.15 -11.62
C ALA A 324 5.47 -4.66 -11.46
N ASP A 325 4.69 -3.99 -10.61
CA ASP A 325 3.26 -4.29 -10.40
C ASP A 325 2.36 -3.58 -11.43
N GLY A 326 2.93 -2.90 -12.43
CA GLY A 326 2.19 -2.37 -13.58
C GLY A 326 1.81 -0.89 -13.51
N ALA A 327 2.43 -0.11 -12.61
CA ALA A 327 2.24 1.34 -12.51
C ALA A 327 3.48 2.13 -12.98
N PRO A 328 3.79 2.16 -14.30
CA PRO A 328 4.86 2.99 -14.82
C PRO A 328 4.55 4.50 -14.65
N PRO A 329 5.58 5.37 -14.71
CA PRO A 329 5.44 6.81 -14.54
C PRO A 329 4.40 7.42 -15.51
N SER A 330 3.48 8.22 -14.97
CA SER A 330 2.46 8.90 -15.76
C SER A 330 1.97 10.19 -15.09
N ASN A 331 1.08 10.93 -15.74
CA ASN A 331 0.49 12.15 -15.18
C ASN A 331 -0.75 11.89 -14.30
N ARG A 332 -1.17 10.64 -14.09
CA ARG A 332 -2.48 10.32 -13.50
C ARG A 332 -2.45 9.09 -12.60
N ASP A 333 -3.35 9.08 -11.62
CA ASP A 333 -3.62 7.97 -10.70
C ASP A 333 -2.33 7.32 -10.16
N GLN A 334 -2.15 6.00 -10.27
CA GLN A 334 -0.99 5.33 -9.69
C GLN A 334 0.33 5.75 -10.35
N GLY A 335 0.36 5.91 -11.68
CA GLY A 335 1.55 6.35 -12.40
C GLY A 335 2.01 7.77 -12.02
N TYR A 336 1.10 8.63 -11.55
CA TYR A 336 1.47 9.94 -10.96
C TYR A 336 2.38 9.78 -9.75
N PHE A 337 2.10 8.82 -8.86
CA PHE A 337 2.95 8.59 -7.68
C PHE A 337 4.30 8.00 -8.08
N THR A 338 4.33 7.02 -8.98
CA THR A 338 5.60 6.49 -9.51
C THR A 338 6.46 7.61 -10.11
N ARG A 339 5.86 8.46 -10.95
CA ARG A 339 6.53 9.65 -11.50
C ARG A 339 7.03 10.59 -10.40
N ARG A 340 6.20 10.90 -9.41
CA ARG A 340 6.53 11.80 -8.30
C ARG A 340 7.72 11.29 -7.48
N LEU A 341 7.74 9.99 -7.16
CA LEU A 341 8.82 9.34 -6.40
C LEU A 341 10.15 9.43 -7.16
N ILE A 342 10.16 9.06 -8.44
CA ILE A 342 11.37 9.13 -9.29
C ILE A 342 11.88 10.56 -9.35
N ARG A 343 11.01 11.53 -9.67
CA ARG A 343 11.41 12.93 -9.79
C ARG A 343 11.96 13.49 -8.48
N ARG A 344 11.32 13.16 -7.35
CA ARG A 344 11.81 13.57 -6.02
C ARG A 344 13.16 12.91 -5.70
N ALA A 345 13.39 11.64 -6.04
CA ALA A 345 14.69 11.00 -5.90
C ALA A 345 15.77 11.66 -6.78
N VAL A 346 15.50 11.88 -8.08
CA VAL A 346 16.43 12.58 -9.00
C VAL A 346 16.77 13.97 -8.50
N ARG A 347 15.79 14.67 -7.93
CA ARG A 347 15.97 15.98 -7.33
C ARG A 347 16.95 15.97 -6.16
N PHE A 348 16.77 15.06 -5.20
CA PHE A 348 17.69 14.92 -4.07
C PHE A 348 19.07 14.44 -4.52
N ALA A 349 19.13 13.55 -5.51
CA ALA A 349 20.39 13.10 -6.11
C ALA A 349 21.17 14.28 -6.71
N ASN A 350 20.50 15.20 -7.40
CA ASN A 350 21.11 16.43 -7.91
C ASN A 350 21.69 17.31 -6.80
N ALA A 351 20.96 17.47 -5.69
CA ALA A 351 21.39 18.27 -4.54
C ALA A 351 22.65 17.72 -3.85
N ILE A 352 22.89 16.40 -3.93
CA ILE A 352 24.10 15.76 -3.41
C ILE A 352 25.16 15.48 -4.49
N GLY A 353 25.00 16.04 -5.70
CA GLY A 353 26.01 15.97 -6.76
C GLY A 353 26.05 14.66 -7.56
N ILE A 354 25.00 13.84 -7.53
CA ILE A 354 24.94 12.58 -8.27
C ILE A 354 24.64 12.83 -9.76
N PRO A 355 25.44 12.24 -10.68
CA PRO A 355 25.29 12.42 -12.13
C PRO A 355 24.06 11.71 -12.71
N THR A 356 23.86 11.83 -14.02
CA THR A 356 22.77 11.18 -14.77
C THR A 356 22.90 9.65 -14.80
N ASN A 357 21.78 8.96 -15.05
CA ASN A 357 21.65 7.52 -15.29
C ASN A 357 21.92 6.66 -14.04
N PHE A 358 21.65 7.19 -12.85
CA PHE A 358 21.85 6.45 -11.60
C PHE A 358 20.61 5.62 -11.23
N THR A 359 19.41 6.03 -11.66
CA THR A 359 18.14 5.39 -11.27
C THR A 359 18.06 3.93 -11.69
N SER A 360 18.53 3.60 -12.89
CA SER A 360 18.62 2.22 -13.39
C SER A 360 19.60 1.35 -12.58
N THR A 361 20.72 1.94 -12.14
CA THR A 361 21.71 1.26 -11.30
C THR A 361 21.15 0.94 -9.92
N ILE A 362 20.45 1.90 -9.29
CA ILE A 362 19.79 1.69 -8.00
C ILE A 362 18.69 0.62 -8.11
N ALA A 363 17.88 0.65 -9.16
CA ALA A 363 16.84 -0.35 -9.38
C ALA A 363 17.42 -1.76 -9.52
N LYS A 364 18.52 -1.92 -10.28
CA LYS A 364 19.21 -3.21 -10.42
C LYS A 364 19.73 -3.73 -9.08
N ALA A 365 20.20 -2.84 -8.19
CA ALA A 365 20.61 -3.24 -6.84
C ALA A 365 19.41 -3.77 -6.03
N TYR A 366 18.27 -3.08 -6.04
CA TYR A 366 17.06 -3.58 -5.38
C TYR A 366 16.52 -4.87 -6.00
N ILE A 367 16.54 -5.00 -7.32
CA ILE A 367 16.13 -6.24 -7.99
C ILE A 367 17.03 -7.41 -7.58
N ALA A 368 18.33 -7.19 -7.38
CA ALA A 368 19.24 -8.22 -6.87
C ALA A 368 18.90 -8.61 -5.42
N GLU A 369 18.62 -7.64 -4.55
CA GLU A 369 18.25 -7.89 -3.14
C GLU A 369 16.90 -8.62 -3.00
N TYR A 370 15.92 -8.25 -3.83
CA TYR A 370 14.54 -8.74 -3.70
C TYR A 370 14.18 -9.87 -4.67
N GLY A 371 14.97 -10.12 -5.71
CA GLY A 371 14.61 -11.01 -6.82
C GLY A 371 14.36 -12.47 -6.43
N LYS A 372 14.93 -12.93 -5.30
CA LYS A 372 14.65 -14.26 -4.74
C LYS A 372 13.26 -14.34 -4.12
N ALA A 373 12.85 -13.33 -3.35
CA ALA A 373 11.53 -13.27 -2.72
C ALA A 373 10.42 -12.90 -3.72
N TYR A 374 10.78 -12.13 -4.75
CA TYR A 374 9.85 -11.64 -5.77
C TYR A 374 10.38 -11.91 -7.18
N PRO A 375 10.24 -13.13 -7.73
CA PRO A 375 10.76 -13.50 -9.04
C PRO A 375 10.25 -12.61 -10.20
N ALA A 376 9.03 -12.05 -10.06
CA ALA A 376 8.46 -11.11 -11.03
C ALA A 376 9.26 -9.80 -11.16
N LEU A 377 10.03 -9.40 -10.15
CA LEU A 377 10.99 -8.29 -10.28
C LEU A 377 12.15 -8.66 -11.19
N ALA A 378 12.72 -9.85 -10.97
CA ALA A 378 13.87 -10.34 -11.72
C ALA A 378 13.54 -10.54 -13.20
N SER A 379 12.35 -11.07 -13.52
CA SER A 379 11.91 -11.29 -14.90
C SER A 379 11.67 -9.98 -15.68
N GLN A 380 11.38 -8.88 -14.97
CA GLN A 380 11.10 -7.56 -15.55
C GLN A 380 12.27 -6.58 -15.44
N ALA A 381 13.45 -7.04 -14.99
CA ALA A 381 14.55 -6.18 -14.57
C ALA A 381 14.98 -5.13 -15.61
N GLU A 382 15.18 -5.54 -16.87
CA GLU A 382 15.60 -4.61 -17.94
C GLU A 382 14.49 -3.63 -18.33
N SER A 383 13.22 -4.06 -18.29
CA SER A 383 12.08 -3.17 -18.54
C SER A 383 11.96 -2.10 -17.45
N ILE A 384 12.09 -2.49 -16.18
CA ILE A 384 12.03 -1.56 -15.04
C ILE A 384 13.18 -0.56 -15.11
N ALA A 385 14.40 -1.04 -15.36
CA ALA A 385 15.58 -0.19 -15.49
C ALA A 385 15.44 0.83 -16.62
N LEU A 386 14.91 0.41 -17.78
CA LEU A 386 14.67 1.29 -18.93
C LEU A 386 13.63 2.37 -18.62
N VAL A 387 12.52 2.02 -17.98
CA VAL A 387 11.45 2.97 -17.61
C VAL A 387 11.97 4.03 -16.65
N LEU A 388 12.77 3.64 -15.66
CA LEU A 388 13.38 4.58 -14.71
C LEU A 388 14.37 5.54 -15.39
N ASP A 389 15.25 5.00 -16.23
CA ASP A 389 16.25 5.79 -16.97
C ASP A 389 15.58 6.83 -17.89
N GLN A 390 14.52 6.41 -18.60
CA GLN A 390 13.75 7.31 -19.47
C GLN A 390 13.08 8.46 -18.70
N GLU A 391 12.46 8.19 -17.55
CA GLU A 391 11.85 9.25 -16.73
C GLU A 391 12.92 10.14 -16.08
N GLU A 392 14.08 9.61 -15.69
CA GLU A 392 15.22 10.42 -15.22
C GLU A 392 15.70 11.38 -16.31
N VAL A 393 15.97 10.88 -17.52
CA VAL A 393 16.41 11.70 -18.66
C VAL A 393 15.38 12.79 -18.98
N GLN A 394 14.11 12.42 -19.06
CA GLN A 394 13.03 13.38 -19.32
C GLN A 394 12.95 14.45 -18.23
N PHE A 395 13.04 14.06 -16.96
CA PHE A 395 12.93 15.00 -15.86
C PHE A 395 14.14 15.90 -15.72
N ARG A 396 15.37 15.41 -15.97
CA ARG A 396 16.57 16.26 -15.97
C ARG A 396 16.53 17.32 -17.07
N GLN A 397 15.95 17.01 -18.24
CA GLN A 397 15.69 18.03 -19.26
C GLN A 397 14.69 19.10 -18.76
N THR A 398 13.66 18.69 -18.00
CA THR A 398 12.73 19.63 -17.36
C THR A 398 13.44 20.50 -16.32
N LEU A 399 14.34 19.93 -15.50
CA LEU A 399 15.13 20.68 -14.54
C LEU A 399 16.01 21.72 -15.23
N GLN A 400 16.75 21.35 -16.27
CA GLN A 400 17.58 22.29 -17.05
C GLN A 400 16.76 23.45 -17.63
N LYS A 401 15.53 23.19 -18.08
CA LYS A 401 14.61 24.25 -18.56
C LYS A 401 14.19 25.17 -17.42
N GLY A 402 13.86 24.63 -16.25
CA GLY A 402 13.51 25.42 -15.07
C GLY A 402 14.68 26.26 -14.56
N GLU A 403 15.91 25.75 -14.63
CA GLU A 403 17.14 26.44 -14.24
C GLU A 403 17.35 27.66 -15.14
N LYS A 404 17.14 27.46 -16.44
CA LYS A 404 17.19 28.54 -17.43
C LYS A 404 16.10 29.58 -17.17
N GLU A 405 14.85 29.18 -16.97
CA GLU A 405 13.76 30.14 -16.69
C GLU A 405 14.02 30.92 -15.39
N LEU A 406 14.49 30.24 -14.33
CA LEU A 406 14.85 30.90 -13.08
C LEU A 406 15.98 31.92 -13.30
N SER A 407 17.02 31.54 -14.03
CA SER A 407 18.12 32.45 -14.36
C SER A 407 17.66 33.64 -15.21
N ASP A 408 16.80 33.42 -16.20
CA ASP A 408 16.23 34.48 -17.04
C ASP A 408 15.38 35.43 -16.19
N PHE A 409 14.57 34.91 -15.28
CA PHE A 409 13.77 35.70 -14.35
C PHE A 409 14.65 36.57 -13.43
N LEU A 410 15.68 35.97 -12.82
CA LEU A 410 16.63 36.66 -11.93
C LEU A 410 17.54 37.66 -12.66
N SER A 411 17.73 37.51 -13.98
CA SER A 411 18.45 38.52 -14.78
C SER A 411 17.67 39.83 -14.92
N GLN A 412 16.33 39.77 -14.80
CA GLN A 412 15.43 40.90 -14.98
C GLN A 412 14.88 41.47 -13.66
N HIS A 413 14.99 40.70 -12.57
CA HIS A 413 14.44 41.05 -11.27
C HIS A 413 15.51 40.92 -10.18
N ASP A 414 15.52 41.81 -9.21
CA ASP A 414 16.41 41.73 -8.04
C ASP A 414 15.82 40.88 -6.91
N THR A 415 14.52 40.59 -6.99
CA THR A 415 13.78 39.85 -5.98
C THR A 415 12.95 38.72 -6.57
N ILE A 416 12.72 37.67 -5.79
CA ILE A 416 11.78 36.58 -6.10
C ILE A 416 10.84 36.35 -4.93
N ASP A 417 9.54 36.24 -5.21
CA ASP A 417 8.52 35.95 -4.20
C ASP A 417 8.50 34.46 -3.82
N GLY A 418 8.24 34.13 -2.55
CA GLY A 418 8.12 32.74 -2.07
C GLY A 418 7.09 31.90 -2.86
N GLY A 419 6.02 32.49 -3.36
CA GLY A 419 5.05 31.84 -4.25
C GLY A 419 5.62 31.53 -5.64
N LYS A 420 6.54 32.36 -6.16
CA LYS A 420 7.25 32.05 -7.43
C LYS A 420 8.30 30.96 -7.22
N ILE A 421 8.94 30.88 -6.04
CA ILE A 421 9.77 29.72 -5.66
C ILE A 421 8.92 28.45 -5.63
N PHE A 422 7.69 28.53 -5.09
CA PHE A 422 6.75 27.40 -5.12
C PHE A 422 6.35 27.01 -6.55
N TYR A 423 6.18 27.98 -7.46
CA TYR A 423 5.95 27.68 -8.88
C TYR A 423 7.08 26.85 -9.51
N PHE A 424 8.35 27.16 -9.23
CA PHE A 424 9.48 26.36 -9.72
C PHE A 424 9.52 24.97 -9.06
N TYR A 425 9.16 24.89 -7.79
CA TYR A 425 9.00 23.62 -7.08
C TYR A 425 7.91 22.74 -7.71
N GLU A 426 6.72 23.27 -7.96
CA GLU A 426 5.57 22.53 -8.49
C GLU A 426 5.74 22.19 -9.98
N THR A 427 6.15 23.17 -10.79
CA THR A 427 6.17 23.05 -12.26
C THR A 427 7.38 22.29 -12.76
N TYR A 428 8.55 22.62 -12.22
CA TYR A 428 9.83 22.11 -12.69
C TYR A 428 10.46 21.09 -11.74
N GLY A 429 9.95 20.97 -10.50
CA GLY A 429 10.47 20.04 -9.50
C GLY A 429 11.70 20.54 -8.76
N PHE A 430 11.92 21.86 -8.71
CA PHE A 430 13.07 22.46 -8.02
C PHE A 430 12.92 22.35 -6.51
N PRO A 431 13.92 21.85 -5.74
CA PRO A 431 13.93 22.06 -4.30
C PRO A 431 13.83 23.54 -4.00
N ARG A 432 13.17 23.85 -2.89
CA ARG A 432 13.18 25.21 -2.36
C ARG A 432 14.62 25.65 -2.16
N GLU A 433 15.40 24.81 -1.49
CA GLU A 433 16.79 25.03 -1.11
C GLU A 433 17.68 25.31 -2.32
N LEU A 434 17.52 24.55 -3.41
CA LEU A 434 18.24 24.78 -4.67
C LEU A 434 17.88 26.14 -5.28
N THR A 435 16.60 26.49 -5.25
CA THR A 435 16.13 27.79 -5.76
C THR A 435 16.71 28.92 -4.90
N GLU A 436 16.67 28.78 -3.57
CA GLU A 436 17.25 29.73 -2.62
C GLU A 436 18.77 29.86 -2.81
N GLU A 437 19.48 28.76 -3.06
CA GLU A 437 20.91 28.75 -3.34
C GLU A 437 21.24 29.47 -4.65
N ILE A 438 20.48 29.23 -5.73
CA ILE A 438 20.66 29.92 -7.01
C ILE A 438 20.42 31.43 -6.86
N VAL A 439 19.37 31.82 -6.13
CA VAL A 439 19.04 33.22 -5.81
C VAL A 439 20.18 33.87 -5.03
N ALA A 440 20.67 33.20 -3.98
CA ALA A 440 21.80 33.70 -3.18
C ALA A 440 23.08 33.82 -4.00
N ARG A 441 23.40 32.82 -4.84
CA ARG A 441 24.60 32.79 -5.69
C ARG A 441 24.60 33.92 -6.73
N GLN A 442 23.44 34.34 -7.21
CA GLN A 442 23.29 35.47 -8.13
C GLN A 442 23.19 36.83 -7.41
N GLY A 443 23.33 36.86 -6.07
CA GLY A 443 23.24 38.08 -5.28
C GLY A 443 21.84 38.69 -5.23
N LYS A 444 20.80 37.86 -5.36
CA LYS A 444 19.39 38.26 -5.41
C LYS A 444 18.70 38.00 -4.07
N HIS A 445 17.51 38.57 -3.86
CA HIS A 445 16.80 38.49 -2.58
C HIS A 445 15.45 37.76 -2.66
N ILE A 446 15.10 37.03 -1.61
CA ILE A 446 13.80 36.38 -1.48
C ILE A 446 12.85 37.32 -0.73
N MET A 447 11.72 37.63 -1.34
CA MET A 447 10.63 38.39 -0.73
C MET A 447 9.53 37.43 -0.29
N HIS A 448 8.92 37.72 0.85
CA HIS A 448 7.80 36.95 1.40
C HIS A 448 8.04 35.43 1.39
N PRO A 449 9.12 34.92 2.03
CA PRO A 449 9.40 33.49 2.08
C PRO A 449 8.23 32.67 2.65
N GLU A 450 7.39 33.27 3.50
CA GLU A 450 6.15 32.68 4.02
C GLU A 450 5.11 32.34 2.94
N HIS A 451 5.16 33.01 1.78
CA HIS A 451 4.27 32.70 0.65
C HIS A 451 4.55 31.31 0.07
N PHE A 452 5.76 30.77 0.22
CA PHE A 452 6.07 29.41 -0.19
C PHE A 452 5.24 28.40 0.60
N GLU A 453 5.28 28.48 1.94
CA GLU A 453 4.54 27.55 2.80
C GLU A 453 3.03 27.73 2.64
N LYS A 454 2.56 28.96 2.42
CA LYS A 454 1.14 29.22 2.14
C LYS A 454 0.69 28.59 0.81
N ALA A 455 1.49 28.73 -0.25
CA ALA A 455 1.21 28.12 -1.55
C ALA A 455 1.29 26.59 -1.49
N LYS A 456 2.30 26.05 -0.81
CA LYS A 456 2.47 24.62 -0.53
C LYS A 456 1.30 24.05 0.28
N ALA A 457 0.85 24.73 1.33
CA ALA A 457 -0.30 24.32 2.12
C ALA A 457 -1.58 24.34 1.28
N SER A 458 -1.80 25.41 0.49
CA SER A 458 -2.94 25.51 -0.43
C SER A 458 -2.94 24.40 -1.49
N HIS A 459 -1.77 24.09 -2.06
CA HIS A 459 -1.60 22.99 -3.00
C HIS A 459 -1.78 21.62 -2.34
N ALA A 460 -1.26 21.43 -1.12
CA ALA A 460 -1.47 20.22 -0.33
C ALA A 460 -2.95 20.04 0.04
N ASP A 461 -3.67 21.11 0.36
CA ASP A 461 -5.10 21.10 0.61
C ASP A 461 -5.89 20.81 -0.67
N LEU A 462 -5.53 21.39 -1.81
CA LEU A 462 -6.12 21.04 -3.10
C LEU A 462 -5.88 19.57 -3.45
N SER A 463 -4.68 19.04 -3.19
CA SER A 463 -4.33 17.64 -3.40
C SER A 463 -5.05 16.70 -2.42
N ARG A 464 -5.15 17.09 -1.14
CA ARG A 464 -5.95 16.40 -0.11
C ARG A 464 -7.42 16.43 -0.46
N THR A 465 -7.97 17.52 -0.97
CA THR A 465 -9.38 17.65 -1.36
C THR A 465 -9.67 16.89 -2.66
N ALA A 466 -8.73 16.90 -3.61
CA ALA A 466 -8.81 16.08 -4.83
C ALA A 466 -8.65 14.58 -4.55
N ALA A 467 -7.99 14.18 -3.47
CA ALA A 467 -7.92 12.81 -2.96
C ALA A 467 -9.15 12.46 -2.09
N ALA A 468 -9.56 13.35 -1.19
CA ALA A 468 -10.69 13.20 -0.27
C ALA A 468 -12.06 13.22 -0.97
N GLY A 469 -12.14 13.82 -2.17
CA GLY A 469 -13.31 13.74 -3.05
C GLY A 469 -13.25 12.62 -4.10
N LYS A 470 -12.11 11.94 -4.25
CA LYS A 470 -11.99 10.76 -5.14
C LYS A 470 -12.11 9.45 -4.39
N PHE A 471 -11.68 9.41 -3.13
CA PHE A 471 -11.66 8.22 -2.29
C PHE A 471 -11.85 8.68 -0.85
N ALA A 472 -13.10 8.72 -0.39
CA ALA A 472 -13.35 8.64 1.04
C ALA A 472 -12.81 7.28 1.48
N GLY A 473 -11.92 7.25 2.48
CA GLY A 473 -11.58 6.01 3.17
C GLY A 473 -12.88 5.33 3.60
N GLY A 474 -13.20 4.24 2.90
CA GLY A 474 -14.53 3.66 2.87
C GLY A 474 -14.57 2.65 1.74
N LEU A 475 -13.99 1.48 2.02
CA LEU A 475 -13.86 0.28 1.18
C LEU A 475 -15.20 -0.11 0.53
N ALA A 476 -15.08 -0.74 -0.66
CA ALA A 476 -16.16 -1.07 -1.58
C ALA A 476 -17.44 -1.50 -0.85
N ASP A 477 -18.56 -0.91 -1.22
CA ASP A 477 -19.81 -1.58 -0.91
C ASP A 477 -19.97 -2.77 -1.88
N HIS A 478 -20.54 -3.87 -1.39
CA HIS A 478 -21.04 -4.93 -2.25
C HIS A 478 -22.45 -4.58 -2.73
N SER A 479 -22.71 -3.31 -3.08
CA SER A 479 -24.02 -2.93 -3.60
C SER A 479 -24.30 -3.60 -4.93
N ALA A 480 -25.58 -3.57 -5.28
CA ALA A 480 -26.05 -3.92 -6.60
C ALA A 480 -25.25 -3.19 -7.70
N GLU A 481 -24.98 -1.90 -7.53
CA GLU A 481 -24.31 -1.08 -8.55
C GLU A 481 -22.84 -1.47 -8.74
N THR A 482 -22.09 -1.64 -7.66
CA THR A 482 -20.69 -2.11 -7.72
C THR A 482 -20.61 -3.49 -8.39
N THR A 483 -21.55 -4.39 -8.08
CA THR A 483 -21.60 -5.75 -8.67
C THR A 483 -21.95 -5.73 -10.16
N LYS A 484 -22.85 -4.84 -10.60
CA LYS A 484 -23.15 -4.63 -12.03
C LYS A 484 -21.92 -4.13 -12.78
N LEU A 485 -21.26 -3.09 -12.26
CA LEU A 485 -20.08 -2.49 -12.88
C LEU A 485 -18.88 -3.44 -12.88
N HIS A 486 -18.79 -4.33 -11.89
CA HIS A 486 -17.82 -5.42 -11.90
C HIS A 486 -18.07 -6.38 -13.07
N THR A 487 -19.30 -6.86 -13.24
CA THR A 487 -19.66 -7.69 -14.40
C THR A 487 -19.41 -6.97 -15.72
N ALA A 488 -19.74 -5.68 -15.78
CA ALA A 488 -19.52 -4.84 -16.96
C ALA A 488 -18.03 -4.73 -17.33
N THR A 489 -17.15 -4.73 -16.34
CA THR A 489 -15.70 -4.70 -16.54
C THR A 489 -15.20 -5.94 -17.29
N HIS A 490 -15.72 -7.12 -16.98
CA HIS A 490 -15.38 -8.36 -17.70
C HIS A 490 -15.96 -8.40 -19.12
N LEU A 491 -17.19 -7.90 -19.32
CA LEU A 491 -17.73 -7.74 -20.68
C LEU A 491 -16.87 -6.78 -21.51
N LEU A 492 -16.44 -5.68 -20.92
CA LEU A 492 -15.58 -4.69 -21.56
C LEU A 492 -14.20 -5.28 -21.92
N ASN A 493 -13.58 -6.02 -21.01
CA ASN A 493 -12.30 -6.71 -21.26
C ASN A 493 -12.41 -7.69 -22.45
N ALA A 494 -13.44 -8.53 -22.46
CA ALA A 494 -13.69 -9.46 -23.55
C ALA A 494 -13.95 -8.76 -24.89
N ALA A 495 -14.74 -7.67 -24.89
CA ALA A 495 -15.00 -6.88 -26.09
C ALA A 495 -13.73 -6.20 -26.62
N LEU A 496 -12.90 -5.60 -25.75
CA LEU A 496 -11.62 -5.00 -26.14
C LEU A 496 -10.68 -6.01 -26.80
N ARG A 497 -10.61 -7.23 -26.25
CA ARG A 497 -9.79 -8.31 -26.83
C ARG A 497 -10.31 -8.78 -28.20
N LYS A 498 -11.64 -8.77 -28.41
CA LYS A 498 -12.25 -9.09 -29.72
C LYS A 498 -11.97 -8.02 -30.77
N VAL A 499 -12.02 -6.74 -30.40
CA VAL A 499 -11.88 -5.60 -31.33
C VAL A 499 -10.42 -5.26 -31.60
N LEU A 500 -9.60 -5.18 -30.55
CA LEU A 500 -8.21 -4.72 -30.66
C LEU A 500 -7.22 -5.88 -30.82
N GLY A 501 -7.55 -7.06 -30.28
CA GLY A 501 -6.73 -8.27 -30.37
C GLY A 501 -6.31 -8.85 -29.02
N PRO A 502 -5.73 -10.07 -29.03
CA PRO A 502 -5.44 -10.84 -27.81
C PRO A 502 -4.27 -10.28 -26.97
N HIS A 503 -3.50 -9.33 -27.51
CA HIS A 503 -2.42 -8.65 -26.78
C HIS A 503 -2.92 -7.73 -25.68
N VAL A 504 -4.21 -7.34 -25.72
CA VAL A 504 -4.86 -6.56 -24.67
C VAL A 504 -4.91 -7.38 -23.38
N GLN A 505 -4.23 -6.86 -22.37
CA GLN A 505 -4.13 -7.35 -21.01
C GLN A 505 -4.50 -6.21 -20.08
N GLN A 506 -5.28 -6.52 -19.05
CA GLN A 506 -5.58 -5.57 -17.98
C GLN A 506 -4.29 -5.12 -17.30
N LYS A 507 -4.19 -3.80 -17.06
CA LYS A 507 -3.12 -3.13 -16.31
C LYS A 507 -3.63 -2.42 -15.06
N GLY A 508 -4.95 -2.30 -14.91
CA GLY A 508 -5.60 -1.74 -13.74
C GLY A 508 -7.11 -1.68 -13.91
N SER A 509 -7.84 -1.75 -12.81
CA SER A 509 -9.29 -1.55 -12.76
C SER A 509 -9.64 -0.68 -11.56
N ASN A 510 -10.78 0.00 -11.58
CA ASN A 510 -11.36 0.72 -10.43
C ASN A 510 -12.85 0.89 -10.68
N ILE A 511 -13.69 0.31 -9.83
CA ILE A 511 -15.13 0.23 -10.00
C ILE A 511 -15.79 0.89 -8.79
N THR A 512 -16.42 2.05 -8.93
CA THR A 512 -17.24 2.67 -7.87
C THR A 512 -18.72 2.35 -8.08
N ALA A 513 -19.62 2.84 -7.21
CA ALA A 513 -21.06 2.69 -7.43
C ALA A 513 -21.56 3.48 -8.67
N GLU A 514 -20.83 4.52 -9.10
CA GLU A 514 -21.27 5.37 -10.22
C GLU A 514 -20.56 5.09 -11.54
N ARG A 515 -19.36 4.48 -11.53
CA ARG A 515 -18.55 4.32 -12.75
C ARG A 515 -17.53 3.19 -12.65
N LEU A 516 -17.11 2.68 -13.81
CA LEU A 516 -15.92 1.83 -13.94
C LEU A 516 -14.80 2.54 -14.70
N ARG A 517 -13.56 2.19 -14.35
CA ARG A 517 -12.33 2.55 -15.03
C ARG A 517 -11.57 1.27 -15.35
N PHE A 518 -11.23 1.06 -16.62
CA PHE A 518 -10.49 -0.09 -17.08
C PHE A 518 -9.24 0.32 -17.86
N ASP A 519 -8.08 -0.13 -17.39
CA ASP A 519 -6.78 0.17 -17.98
C ASP A 519 -6.21 -1.08 -18.64
N PHE A 520 -5.67 -0.94 -19.84
CA PHE A 520 -5.15 -2.07 -20.61
C PHE A 520 -3.96 -1.65 -21.48
N ASN A 521 -3.06 -2.59 -21.78
CA ASN A 521 -1.95 -2.33 -22.70
C ASN A 521 -2.46 -2.26 -24.14
N HIS A 522 -2.25 -1.12 -24.77
CA HIS A 522 -2.45 -0.90 -26.20
C HIS A 522 -1.62 0.35 -26.58
N PRO A 523 -0.68 0.27 -27.53
CA PRO A 523 0.23 1.36 -27.81
C PRO A 523 -0.44 2.55 -28.52
N GLU A 524 -1.49 2.27 -29.29
CA GLU A 524 -2.16 3.25 -30.14
C GLU A 524 -3.40 3.82 -29.46
N LYS A 525 -3.87 4.98 -29.92
CA LYS A 525 -5.18 5.51 -29.51
C LYS A 525 -6.27 4.73 -30.26
N MET A 526 -7.31 4.30 -29.56
CA MET A 526 -8.45 3.67 -30.20
C MET A 526 -9.14 4.65 -31.17
N THR A 527 -9.55 4.15 -32.34
CA THR A 527 -10.39 4.92 -33.27
C THR A 527 -11.81 5.05 -32.73
N ALA A 528 -12.58 6.00 -33.25
CA ALA A 528 -13.98 6.17 -32.84
C ALA A 528 -14.79 4.90 -33.14
N GLU A 529 -14.53 4.28 -34.29
CA GLU A 529 -15.18 3.05 -34.74
C GLU A 529 -14.84 1.87 -33.81
N GLN A 530 -13.60 1.79 -33.32
CA GLN A 530 -13.22 0.77 -32.34
C GLN A 530 -13.92 0.97 -31.00
N ILE A 531 -14.09 2.21 -30.55
CA ILE A 531 -14.79 2.53 -29.30
C ILE A 531 -16.28 2.17 -29.44
N GLU A 532 -16.92 2.58 -30.54
CA GLU A 532 -18.31 2.25 -30.85
C GLU A 532 -18.53 0.74 -30.96
N GLU A 533 -17.62 0.01 -31.60
CA GLU A 533 -17.72 -1.44 -31.73
C GLU A 533 -17.58 -2.15 -30.38
N VAL A 534 -16.66 -1.71 -29.51
CA VAL A 534 -16.55 -2.25 -28.15
C VAL A 534 -17.83 -2.00 -27.36
N GLU A 535 -18.37 -0.79 -27.38
CA GLU A 535 -19.63 -0.46 -26.71
C GLU A 535 -20.80 -1.28 -27.26
N ARG A 536 -20.88 -1.45 -28.59
CA ARG A 536 -21.90 -2.26 -29.25
C ARG A 536 -21.86 -3.72 -28.78
N LEU A 537 -20.68 -4.35 -28.78
CA LEU A 537 -20.51 -5.75 -28.38
C LEU A 537 -20.90 -5.99 -26.92
N VAL A 538 -20.57 -5.05 -26.01
CA VAL A 538 -20.97 -5.14 -24.60
C VAL A 538 -22.49 -5.05 -24.46
N ASN A 539 -23.12 -4.07 -25.11
CA ASN A 539 -24.57 -3.88 -25.03
C ASN A 539 -25.35 -5.00 -25.72
N GLU A 540 -24.81 -5.63 -26.74
CA GLU A 540 -25.37 -6.85 -27.34
C GLU A 540 -25.33 -8.03 -26.36
N ALA A 541 -24.22 -8.21 -25.63
CA ALA A 541 -24.13 -9.22 -24.59
C ALA A 541 -25.13 -8.96 -23.45
N ILE A 542 -25.34 -7.69 -23.07
CA ILE A 542 -26.34 -7.30 -22.07
C ILE A 542 -27.76 -7.59 -22.58
N THR A 543 -28.08 -7.19 -23.81
CA THR A 543 -29.40 -7.41 -24.43
C THR A 543 -29.71 -8.90 -24.61
N ALA A 544 -28.69 -9.71 -24.87
CA ALA A 544 -28.81 -11.17 -24.99
C ALA A 544 -29.10 -11.88 -23.64
N ASP A 545 -28.99 -11.16 -22.51
CA ASP A 545 -29.28 -11.65 -21.17
C ASP A 545 -28.62 -13.01 -20.86
N LEU A 546 -27.32 -13.07 -21.09
CA LEU A 546 -26.50 -14.27 -20.94
C LEU A 546 -26.42 -14.69 -19.47
N PRO A 547 -26.57 -15.98 -19.15
CA PRO A 547 -26.37 -16.47 -17.78
C PRO A 547 -24.90 -16.34 -17.38
N ILE A 548 -24.67 -16.13 -16.09
CA ILE A 548 -23.34 -16.04 -15.48
C ILE A 548 -23.29 -17.02 -14.32
N ALA A 549 -22.29 -17.89 -14.34
CA ALA A 549 -22.00 -18.83 -13.27
C ALA A 549 -20.48 -18.92 -13.07
N TYR A 550 -20.04 -19.47 -11.94
CA TYR A 550 -18.64 -19.80 -11.74
C TYR A 550 -18.45 -21.27 -11.39
N HIS A 551 -17.26 -21.81 -11.63
CA HIS A 551 -16.84 -23.10 -11.09
C HIS A 551 -15.46 -22.98 -10.45
N LEU A 552 -15.18 -23.88 -9.52
CA LEU A 552 -13.87 -24.00 -8.90
C LEU A 552 -12.98 -24.91 -9.76
N THR A 553 -11.76 -24.47 -10.04
CA THR A 553 -10.76 -25.25 -10.78
C THR A 553 -9.35 -24.85 -10.33
N THR A 554 -8.32 -25.56 -10.76
CA THR A 554 -6.92 -25.15 -10.49
C THR A 554 -6.49 -24.05 -11.46
N VAL A 555 -5.41 -23.33 -11.16
CA VAL A 555 -4.82 -22.34 -12.08
C VAL A 555 -4.49 -22.98 -13.44
N ASP A 556 -3.93 -24.18 -13.45
CA ASP A 556 -3.63 -24.91 -14.68
C ASP A 556 -4.88 -25.44 -15.39
N GLY A 557 -5.92 -25.79 -14.63
CA GLY A 557 -7.26 -26.07 -15.17
C GLY A 557 -7.83 -24.86 -15.90
N ALA A 558 -7.85 -23.70 -15.25
CA ALA A 558 -8.30 -22.44 -15.83
C ALA A 558 -7.53 -22.06 -17.11
N LYS A 559 -6.21 -22.26 -17.14
CA LYS A 559 -5.39 -22.08 -18.37
C LYS A 559 -5.84 -23.01 -19.48
N THR A 560 -6.03 -24.29 -19.16
CA THR A 560 -6.43 -25.33 -20.12
C THR A 560 -7.80 -25.04 -20.72
N GLU A 561 -8.71 -24.48 -19.92
CA GLU A 561 -10.05 -24.09 -20.35
C GLU A 561 -10.11 -22.77 -21.14
N GLY A 562 -8.96 -22.10 -21.31
CA GLY A 562 -8.84 -20.85 -22.05
C GLY A 562 -9.39 -19.64 -21.28
N ALA A 563 -9.43 -19.68 -19.95
CA ALA A 563 -9.82 -18.52 -19.14
C ALA A 563 -8.83 -17.37 -19.36
N ILE A 564 -9.30 -16.14 -19.17
CA ILE A 564 -8.47 -14.95 -19.15
C ILE A 564 -8.19 -14.61 -17.68
N GLY A 565 -6.93 -14.41 -17.34
CA GLY A 565 -6.54 -14.09 -15.97
C GLY A 565 -5.05 -13.86 -15.88
N VAL A 566 -4.61 -13.31 -14.75
CA VAL A 566 -3.18 -13.15 -14.47
C VAL A 566 -2.68 -14.43 -13.82
N PHE A 567 -2.24 -15.38 -14.64
CA PHE A 567 -1.86 -16.74 -14.23
C PHE A 567 -0.51 -16.83 -13.50
N ASP A 568 -0.28 -15.94 -12.55
CA ASP A 568 0.88 -15.99 -11.66
C ASP A 568 0.61 -16.91 -10.47
N GLU A 569 1.63 -17.18 -9.67
CA GLU A 569 1.56 -17.97 -8.43
C GLU A 569 0.60 -17.38 -7.36
N ARG A 570 -0.08 -16.26 -7.66
CA ARG A 570 -0.99 -15.46 -6.83
C ARG A 570 -2.28 -16.16 -6.39
N TYR A 571 -2.60 -17.30 -6.98
CA TYR A 571 -3.83 -18.01 -6.69
C TYR A 571 -3.55 -19.24 -5.83
N GLY A 572 -4.42 -19.52 -4.85
CA GLY A 572 -4.39 -20.78 -4.12
C GLY A 572 -4.53 -21.99 -5.06
N SER A 573 -4.52 -23.20 -4.51
CA SER A 573 -4.67 -24.43 -5.30
C SER A 573 -5.95 -24.45 -6.16
N GLU A 574 -6.97 -23.70 -5.76
CA GLU A 574 -8.24 -23.54 -6.48
C GLU A 574 -8.61 -22.05 -6.69
N VAL A 575 -9.19 -21.76 -7.85
CA VAL A 575 -9.66 -20.46 -8.32
C VAL A 575 -11.12 -20.53 -8.78
N LYS A 576 -11.86 -19.42 -8.63
CA LYS A 576 -13.17 -19.25 -9.27
C LYS A 576 -12.98 -18.78 -10.71
N VAL A 577 -13.51 -19.54 -11.67
CA VAL A 577 -13.61 -19.13 -13.07
C VAL A 577 -15.05 -18.75 -13.35
N TYR A 578 -15.29 -17.46 -13.58
CA TYR A 578 -16.59 -16.97 -14.01
C TYR A 578 -16.74 -17.14 -15.52
N VAL A 579 -17.88 -17.70 -15.94
CA VAL A 579 -18.25 -17.90 -17.34
C VAL A 579 -19.49 -17.07 -17.63
N VAL A 580 -19.41 -16.25 -18.67
CA VAL A 580 -20.52 -15.44 -19.18
C VAL A 580 -21.04 -16.04 -20.47
N GLY A 581 -22.26 -16.58 -20.43
CA GLY A 581 -22.87 -17.37 -21.49
C GLY A 581 -22.72 -18.88 -21.26
N ASP A 582 -23.61 -19.67 -21.86
CA ASP A 582 -23.64 -21.12 -21.71
C ASP A 582 -23.39 -21.81 -23.07
N PRO A 583 -22.36 -22.68 -23.20
CA PRO A 583 -22.14 -23.46 -24.41
C PRO A 583 -23.29 -24.42 -24.77
N ALA A 584 -24.16 -24.78 -23.83
CA ALA A 584 -25.36 -25.60 -24.04
C ALA A 584 -26.62 -24.78 -24.40
N SER A 585 -26.60 -23.46 -24.25
CA SER A 585 -27.69 -22.58 -24.67
C SER A 585 -27.68 -22.40 -26.19
N GLY A 586 -28.86 -22.17 -26.81
CA GLY A 586 -29.04 -22.13 -28.26
C GLY A 586 -28.20 -21.10 -29.06
N SER A 587 -27.42 -20.23 -28.39
CA SER A 587 -26.43 -19.34 -29.02
C SER A 587 -25.02 -19.94 -29.12
N GLY A 588 -24.70 -20.98 -28.33
CA GLY A 588 -23.45 -21.74 -28.38
C GLY A 588 -22.16 -20.96 -28.07
N GLN A 589 -22.23 -19.70 -27.64
CA GLN A 589 -21.06 -18.83 -27.55
C GLN A 589 -20.82 -18.32 -26.12
N ILE A 590 -19.65 -18.65 -25.56
CA ILE A 590 -19.12 -18.03 -24.34
C ILE A 590 -18.63 -16.62 -24.69
N PHE A 591 -19.18 -15.60 -24.04
CA PHE A 591 -18.78 -14.22 -24.31
C PHE A 591 -17.49 -13.85 -23.59
N SER A 592 -17.39 -14.23 -22.31
CA SER A 592 -16.21 -14.07 -21.48
C SER A 592 -16.02 -15.28 -20.56
N LYS A 593 -14.77 -15.58 -20.22
CA LYS A 593 -14.37 -16.61 -19.26
C LYS A 593 -13.13 -16.11 -18.52
N GLU A 594 -13.26 -15.76 -17.25
CA GLU A 594 -12.18 -15.08 -16.52
C GLU A 594 -12.03 -15.61 -15.09
N ILE A 595 -10.79 -15.63 -14.57
CA ILE A 595 -10.55 -15.86 -13.15
C ILE A 595 -10.92 -14.58 -12.39
N CYS A 596 -11.85 -14.66 -11.43
CA CYS A 596 -12.25 -13.52 -10.62
C CYS A 596 -12.70 -13.94 -9.22
N GLY A 597 -12.37 -13.13 -8.21
CA GLY A 597 -12.75 -13.37 -6.81
C GLY A 597 -13.98 -12.58 -6.33
N GLY A 598 -14.36 -11.51 -7.03
CA GLY A 598 -15.46 -10.64 -6.61
C GLY A 598 -16.83 -11.10 -7.10
N PRO A 599 -17.94 -10.55 -6.56
CA PRO A 599 -19.29 -10.94 -6.94
C PRO A 599 -19.64 -10.46 -8.35
N HIS A 600 -20.50 -11.22 -9.03
CA HIS A 600 -21.07 -10.88 -10.33
C HIS A 600 -22.59 -10.99 -10.29
N VAL A 601 -23.28 -10.29 -11.20
CA VAL A 601 -24.72 -10.53 -11.38
C VAL A 601 -24.95 -11.90 -12.02
N ALA A 602 -26.11 -12.51 -11.78
CA ALA A 602 -26.45 -13.83 -12.30
C ALA A 602 -26.70 -13.84 -13.82
N ARG A 603 -27.06 -12.68 -14.40
CA ARG A 603 -27.35 -12.56 -15.84
C ARG A 603 -26.94 -11.19 -16.37
N THR A 604 -26.45 -11.12 -17.60
CA THR A 604 -25.99 -9.84 -18.18
C THR A 604 -27.11 -8.81 -18.37
N GLY A 605 -28.38 -9.23 -18.49
CA GLY A 605 -29.51 -8.31 -18.62
C GLY A 605 -29.76 -7.45 -17.38
N MET A 606 -29.19 -7.83 -16.23
CA MET A 606 -29.27 -7.07 -14.98
C MET A 606 -28.38 -5.82 -14.96
N LEU A 607 -27.55 -5.61 -15.99
CA LEU A 607 -26.71 -4.42 -16.07
C LEU A 607 -27.52 -3.20 -16.51
N GLY A 608 -28.44 -3.34 -17.48
CA GLY A 608 -29.08 -2.20 -18.14
C GLY A 608 -28.33 -1.82 -19.43
N ARG A 609 -27.67 -0.67 -19.46
CA ARG A 609 -26.89 -0.21 -20.63
C ARG A 609 -25.52 0.31 -20.21
N LEU A 610 -24.47 -0.12 -20.92
CA LEU A 610 -23.13 0.42 -20.74
C LEU A 610 -22.84 1.55 -21.74
N THR A 611 -22.31 2.66 -21.24
CA THR A 611 -21.87 3.80 -22.06
C THR A 611 -20.40 4.12 -21.77
N ILE A 612 -19.55 4.10 -22.80
CA ILE A 612 -18.15 4.54 -22.72
C ILE A 612 -18.11 6.07 -22.76
N GLN A 613 -17.77 6.67 -21.62
CA GLN A 613 -17.68 8.12 -21.49
C GLN A 613 -16.40 8.68 -22.08
N LYS A 614 -15.29 7.93 -21.96
CA LYS A 614 -13.98 8.43 -22.36
C LYS A 614 -12.98 7.31 -22.61
N GLU A 615 -12.18 7.50 -23.65
CA GLU A 615 -10.95 6.75 -23.92
C GLU A 615 -9.76 7.72 -23.88
N GLU A 616 -8.67 7.36 -23.20
CA GLU A 616 -7.47 8.19 -23.13
C GLU A 616 -6.18 7.41 -22.83
N SER A 617 -5.03 8.01 -23.15
CA SER A 617 -3.72 7.47 -22.76
C SER A 617 -3.53 7.60 -21.25
N CYS A 618 -3.20 6.50 -20.58
CA CYS A 618 -2.88 6.49 -19.16
C CYS A 618 -1.36 6.60 -18.93
N ALA A 619 -0.57 5.80 -19.64
CA ALA A 619 0.89 5.80 -19.62
C ALA A 619 1.42 5.40 -21.01
N ALA A 620 2.75 5.39 -21.19
CA ALA A 620 3.33 4.85 -22.42
C ALA A 620 2.89 3.40 -22.62
N GLY A 621 2.25 3.10 -23.75
CA GLY A 621 1.76 1.76 -24.06
C GLY A 621 0.47 1.34 -23.35
N VAL A 622 -0.16 2.20 -22.54
CA VAL A 622 -1.36 1.86 -21.73
C VAL A 622 -2.49 2.85 -22.00
N ARG A 623 -3.67 2.31 -22.31
CA ARG A 623 -4.93 3.04 -22.56
C ARG A 623 -5.90 2.83 -21.40
N ARG A 624 -6.84 3.77 -21.27
CA ARG A 624 -7.86 3.78 -20.22
C ARG A 624 -9.23 4.04 -20.83
N ILE A 625 -10.20 3.23 -20.45
CA ILE A 625 -11.62 3.47 -20.67
C ILE A 625 -12.29 3.84 -19.35
N LYS A 626 -13.15 4.86 -19.40
CA LYS A 626 -14.14 5.14 -18.35
C LYS A 626 -15.52 4.88 -18.90
N ALA A 627 -16.31 4.09 -18.19
CA ALA A 627 -17.67 3.75 -18.58
C ALA A 627 -18.61 3.82 -17.37
N VAL A 628 -19.89 3.96 -17.66
CA VAL A 628 -20.98 3.89 -16.68
C VAL A 628 -21.99 2.86 -17.12
N VAL A 629 -22.78 2.39 -16.16
CA VAL A 629 -23.91 1.50 -16.40
C VAL A 629 -25.15 2.22 -15.91
N GLU A 630 -26.16 2.32 -16.77
CA GLU A 630 -27.41 3.05 -16.52
C GLU A 630 -28.61 2.12 -16.78
N ASP A 631 -29.78 2.48 -16.27
CA ASP A 631 -31.06 1.78 -16.53
C ASP A 631 -31.13 0.29 -16.09
N GLY A 632 -30.21 -0.17 -15.24
CA GLY A 632 -30.28 -1.51 -14.64
C GLY A 632 -31.30 -1.60 -13.50
N PRO A 633 -31.91 -2.78 -13.24
CA PRO A 633 -32.82 -2.99 -12.10
C PRO A 633 -32.13 -2.71 -10.75
N ALA A 634 -32.85 -2.13 -9.79
CA ALA A 634 -32.29 -1.81 -8.46
C ALA A 634 -31.87 -3.07 -7.68
N ASP A 635 -32.66 -4.13 -7.79
CA ASP A 635 -32.36 -5.43 -7.19
C ASP A 635 -31.62 -6.33 -8.20
N ILE A 636 -30.57 -7.01 -7.72
CA ILE A 636 -29.80 -7.97 -8.51
C ILE A 636 -29.80 -9.35 -7.85
N GLU A 637 -29.70 -10.38 -8.69
CA GLU A 637 -29.31 -11.72 -8.26
C GLU A 637 -27.81 -11.89 -8.53
N THR A 638 -27.11 -12.58 -7.64
CA THR A 638 -25.67 -12.81 -7.79
C THR A 638 -25.41 -14.18 -8.42
N ALA A 639 -24.37 -14.26 -9.26
CA ALA A 639 -23.99 -15.49 -9.93
C ALA A 639 -23.56 -16.56 -8.92
N GLY A 640 -24.18 -17.73 -9.04
CA GLY A 640 -23.88 -18.91 -8.23
C GLY A 640 -22.84 -19.83 -8.87
N GLU A 641 -22.48 -20.88 -8.12
CA GLU A 641 -21.66 -21.97 -8.65
C GLU A 641 -22.46 -22.75 -9.71
N SER A 642 -21.81 -23.13 -10.82
CA SER A 642 -22.42 -23.95 -11.86
C SER A 642 -22.81 -25.31 -11.30
N ALA A 643 -24.03 -25.76 -11.60
CA ALA A 643 -24.57 -27.04 -11.16
C ALA A 643 -23.87 -28.25 -11.80
#